data_AF-A0A077Z3M8-F1
#
_entry.id   AF-A0A077Z3M8-F1
#
_cell.length_a   1.000
_cell.length_b   1.000
_cell.length_c   1.000
_cell.angle_alpha   90.00
_cell.angle_beta   90.00
_cell.angle_gamma   90.00
#
_symmetry.space_group_name_H-M   'P 1'
#
loop_
_entity.id
_entity.type
_entity.pdbx_description
1 polymer ?
#
loop_
_entity_poly.entity_id
_entity_poly.type
_entity_poly.pdbx_seq_one_letter_code
_entity_poly.pdbx_strand_id
1 'polypeptide(L)'
;MDRNLVLIAESMDLVELLPYLQQEGILREHHVEAVRKLTPYEGRLELISIIKRRGPRAFEFLCNGLALSGQTHLMEKLCCSETTPAALMQTTMAHYSNATLENGTGFEESHSPVPPTSPVVLDKFYAAESLFCCGVPATDGYLEQLNVEKCGFIPEDYNESEYYKNSSRPKGLALIINNHRFRGMPVRSGTDIDCGNLQRLFTQLGYVVKAKRDLTTKDMIETMLKFSQEKEHQKCDSAVVVILSHGLHGEIYGSDGKLISVERLILFLDAHHCPALINKPKLFFVQACRGSHLDLGREIDAEDEVVRVSTLIKLITMDENDAGELRKKIPSQADILIAWRNSTRGSWFIQAICEVFSKYACREEVLHLLTRTNGMIIRRADSCDSSDVFELAPFTLLPSPVPRRLFSQAVCLQKELSTLYHRVAFDFEFMQSALKGVVESDPFTAKLFEIYTAVMMQEGVESRLALNIQRSDFMLHDSGSNDSKALSLKQVEVNNISASFAGLGAQCSKLHKRIFRKLHPTLATEEYLPENKSLDTVSTGLVKAWEAYGQKDAAIAFISEDACRNIADHRLIEHSIEMMTGYRAPVIRLNLNECPKKLVSVDNRLFVHPGNVEVAVAYFRTGYLPHQFLDDSVWNSLLMIELSKAIKCPWVGFHLAGTKKVQQLLGKPENLRRFLKEQQAIDRILSVCMPMYGLERNSPETSVVLKEVLADPAGYVLKPQLEGGGNNFYGSKIISVLSSCSPLERESYIVMKKINGCTCENFIVRCHQDVRRQCVISELGIFGYLLGSKQDVVDHHEGGHLLRTKVMNELYYRVSIDKEFIASCLADIAVADPFIAKLLDIYLAVMNSADHEERIFLNIQRADYMFHKDKENMNKSLVLKQVEVNNISAGLAAIGPVCTKLHERVMRKAKYPREKRCYYLPENSSKNVVSVGLFEAWKAYGNKKAVVIFMIEDHPRNIADQRLIEHQFELLSEYAATVVRLKFNQSPKRLRMIGSTLHLIPENVEIGVVYFRTAYSPDQFEDDSVWSALRLIEMSTAIKCPWIGFHLAGVKKIQQTLSFPKNLGRFVKDAQTRRRILSVTMPMFGFDRSSSAADWETILSQAIKEPNDYVLKPLREGGGHNFYQDNMIELLKSCGPTERQAYILMERIKPPVHTNIFVKRNTESKLQACNSELGVFGCLLGNMRKIFDQRIGTFMLRTKLDSENEGGLMHGTACVDSPFIYDS
;
A
#
# COMPACT_ATOMS: atom_id res chain seq x y z
N MET A 1 -30.19 -23.63 4.79
CA MET A 1 -28.88 -23.39 5.46
C MET A 1 -29.04 -22.98 6.92
N ASP A 2 -29.61 -21.82 7.25
CA ASP A 2 -29.62 -21.30 8.64
C ASP A 2 -30.27 -22.23 9.67
N ARG A 3 -31.37 -22.93 9.30
CA ARG A 3 -32.01 -23.93 10.18
C ARG A 3 -31.09 -25.10 10.55
N ASN A 4 -30.12 -25.43 9.70
CA ASN A 4 -29.19 -26.54 9.87
C ASN A 4 -27.76 -26.05 10.19
N LEU A 5 -27.57 -24.77 10.54
CA LEU A 5 -26.22 -24.18 10.69
C LEU A 5 -25.36 -24.90 11.73
N VAL A 6 -25.97 -25.34 12.85
CA VAL A 6 -25.28 -26.12 13.90
C VAL A 6 -24.81 -27.47 13.35
N LEU A 7 -25.72 -28.23 12.72
CA LEU A 7 -25.40 -29.51 12.09
C LEU A 7 -24.27 -29.35 11.05
N ILE A 8 -24.36 -28.32 10.20
CA ILE A 8 -23.36 -28.02 9.19
C ILE A 8 -22.00 -27.69 9.82
N ALA A 9 -21.98 -26.85 10.87
CA ALA A 9 -20.77 -26.46 11.58
C ALA A 9 -20.13 -27.63 12.36
N GLU A 10 -20.90 -28.66 12.71
CA GLU A 10 -20.42 -29.85 13.39
C GLU A 10 -19.91 -30.93 12.41
N SER A 11 -20.64 -31.23 11.34
CA SER A 11 -20.41 -32.44 10.54
C SER A 11 -19.93 -32.24 9.10
N MET A 12 -19.95 -31.02 8.55
CA MET A 12 -19.54 -30.80 7.14
C MET A 12 -18.04 -31.04 6.95
N ASP A 13 -17.70 -31.99 6.08
CA ASP A 13 -16.32 -32.21 5.64
C ASP A 13 -15.97 -31.26 4.49
N LEU A 14 -14.85 -30.57 4.65
CA LEU A 14 -14.33 -29.58 3.72
C LEU A 14 -13.30 -30.16 2.73
N VAL A 15 -12.77 -31.36 2.99
CA VAL A 15 -11.61 -31.91 2.27
C VAL A 15 -11.90 -32.10 0.79
N GLU A 16 -13.00 -32.79 0.45
CA GLU A 16 -13.42 -32.98 -0.95
C GLU A 16 -14.32 -31.85 -1.45
N LEU A 17 -14.98 -31.12 -0.54
CA LEU A 17 -15.94 -30.08 -0.89
C LEU A 17 -15.29 -28.79 -1.39
N LEU A 18 -14.18 -28.34 -0.77
CA LEU A 18 -13.50 -27.09 -1.18
C LEU A 18 -12.90 -27.20 -2.59
N PRO A 19 -12.17 -28.27 -2.97
CA PRO A 19 -11.66 -28.44 -4.33
C PRO A 19 -12.77 -28.48 -5.37
N TYR A 20 -13.87 -29.21 -5.10
CA TYR A 20 -15.03 -29.25 -6.00
C TYR A 20 -15.63 -27.86 -6.22
N LEU A 21 -15.92 -27.12 -5.15
CA LEU A 21 -16.47 -25.77 -5.27
C LEU A 21 -15.49 -24.78 -5.90
N GLN A 22 -14.18 -25.00 -5.79
CA GLN A 22 -13.16 -24.22 -6.50
C GLN A 22 -13.14 -24.54 -7.99
N GLN A 23 -13.20 -25.82 -8.37
CA GLN A 23 -13.25 -26.28 -9.75
C GLN A 23 -14.49 -25.74 -10.48
N GLU A 24 -15.63 -25.70 -9.80
CA GLU A 24 -16.89 -25.13 -10.32
C GLU A 24 -16.96 -23.58 -10.26
N GLY A 25 -15.86 -22.92 -9.88
CA GLY A 25 -15.75 -21.45 -9.85
C GLY A 25 -16.52 -20.75 -8.72
N ILE A 26 -17.11 -21.51 -7.79
CA ILE A 26 -17.81 -20.98 -6.61
C ILE A 26 -16.81 -20.39 -5.60
N LEU A 27 -15.69 -21.07 -5.38
CA LEU A 27 -14.57 -20.60 -4.56
C LEU A 27 -13.40 -20.14 -5.43
N ARG A 28 -12.77 -19.02 -5.05
CA ARG A 28 -11.51 -18.54 -5.63
C ARG A 28 -10.38 -18.92 -4.68
N GLU A 29 -9.13 -18.85 -5.11
CA GLU A 29 -7.99 -19.26 -4.28
C GLU A 29 -7.95 -18.55 -2.91
N HIS A 30 -8.22 -17.24 -2.85
CA HIS A 30 -8.31 -16.52 -1.58
C HIS A 30 -9.50 -16.96 -0.71
N HIS A 31 -10.63 -17.40 -1.28
CA HIS A 31 -11.75 -17.96 -0.52
C HIS A 31 -11.36 -19.30 0.11
N VAL A 32 -10.68 -20.16 -0.67
CA VAL A 32 -10.16 -21.44 -0.17
C VAL A 32 -9.12 -21.19 0.92
N GLU A 33 -8.25 -20.20 0.75
CA GLU A 33 -7.25 -19.82 1.75
C GLU A 33 -7.88 -19.22 3.01
N ALA A 34 -8.91 -18.39 2.88
CA ALA A 34 -9.67 -17.84 4.02
C ALA A 34 -10.32 -18.95 4.84
N VAL A 35 -10.97 -19.92 4.18
CA VAL A 35 -11.55 -21.09 4.87
C VAL A 35 -10.48 -21.96 5.51
N ARG A 36 -9.35 -22.21 4.82
CA ARG A 36 -8.24 -23.04 5.34
C ARG A 36 -7.44 -22.37 6.46
N LYS A 37 -7.48 -21.03 6.57
CA LYS A 37 -6.81 -20.27 7.65
C LYS A 37 -7.54 -20.38 8.98
N LEU A 38 -8.83 -20.72 8.96
CA LEU A 38 -9.69 -20.82 10.13
C LEU A 38 -9.67 -22.24 10.73
N THR A 39 -10.15 -22.38 11.97
CA THR A 39 -10.38 -23.72 12.54
C THR A 39 -11.44 -24.48 11.72
N PRO A 40 -11.49 -25.84 11.73
CA PRO A 40 -12.49 -26.57 10.95
C PRO A 40 -13.94 -26.11 11.20
N TYR A 41 -14.28 -25.78 12.44
CA TYR A 41 -15.60 -25.25 12.81
C TYR A 41 -15.87 -23.87 12.19
N GLU A 42 -14.93 -22.92 12.35
CA GLU A 42 -15.05 -21.57 11.78
C GLU A 42 -14.96 -21.58 10.25
N GLY A 43 -14.11 -22.42 9.68
CA GLY A 43 -13.97 -22.61 8.24
C GLY A 43 -15.26 -23.12 7.61
N ARG A 44 -16.00 -24.01 8.28
CA ARG A 44 -17.35 -24.42 7.86
C ARG A 44 -18.34 -23.26 7.89
N LEU A 45 -18.34 -22.46 8.95
CA LEU A 45 -19.19 -21.27 9.05
C LEU A 45 -18.83 -20.23 7.98
N GLU A 46 -17.54 -20.04 7.71
CA GLU A 46 -17.05 -19.12 6.68
C GLU A 46 -17.41 -19.62 5.28
N LEU A 47 -17.30 -20.93 5.01
CA LEU A 47 -17.79 -21.51 3.76
C LEU A 47 -19.28 -21.22 3.58
N ILE A 48 -20.12 -21.41 4.61
CA ILE A 48 -21.55 -21.08 4.54
C ILE A 48 -21.78 -19.59 4.32
N SER A 49 -21.00 -18.72 4.97
CA SER A 49 -21.02 -17.28 4.73
C SER A 49 -20.70 -16.95 3.26
N ILE A 50 -19.69 -17.59 2.68
CA ILE A 50 -19.32 -17.44 1.25
C ILE A 50 -20.45 -17.93 0.34
N ILE A 51 -21.01 -19.12 0.59
CA ILE A 51 -22.12 -19.67 -0.22
C ILE A 51 -23.35 -18.75 -0.16
N LYS A 52 -23.70 -18.23 1.03
CA LYS A 52 -24.81 -17.26 1.19
C LYS A 52 -24.55 -15.97 0.40
N ARG A 53 -23.31 -15.48 0.38
CA ARG A 53 -22.90 -14.29 -0.42
C ARG A 53 -22.94 -14.55 -1.93
N ARG A 54 -22.68 -15.78 -2.37
CA ARG A 54 -22.67 -16.17 -3.79
C ARG A 54 -24.07 -16.50 -4.35
N GLY A 55 -25.06 -16.71 -3.49
CA GLY A 55 -26.47 -16.84 -3.88
C GLY A 55 -26.90 -18.27 -4.29
N PRO A 56 -28.10 -18.42 -4.89
CA PRO A 56 -28.76 -19.73 -5.09
C PRO A 56 -27.94 -20.75 -5.90
N ARG A 57 -27.23 -20.30 -6.94
CA ARG A 57 -26.39 -21.19 -7.76
C ARG A 57 -25.29 -21.84 -6.92
N ALA A 58 -24.65 -21.09 -6.02
CA ALA A 58 -23.64 -21.65 -5.11
C ALA A 58 -24.25 -22.66 -4.12
N PHE A 59 -25.51 -22.49 -3.74
CA PHE A 59 -26.22 -23.46 -2.91
C PHE A 59 -26.49 -24.78 -3.65
N GLU A 60 -26.86 -24.75 -4.94
CA GLU A 60 -26.99 -25.95 -5.77
C GLU A 60 -25.66 -26.71 -5.90
N PHE A 61 -24.56 -26.01 -6.19
CA PHE A 61 -23.22 -26.62 -6.22
C PHE A 61 -22.77 -27.12 -4.85
N LEU A 62 -23.12 -26.44 -3.76
CA LEU A 62 -22.90 -26.99 -2.41
C LEU A 62 -23.62 -28.32 -2.24
N CYS A 63 -24.89 -28.42 -2.64
CA CYS A 63 -25.66 -29.67 -2.53
C CYS A 63 -25.07 -30.78 -3.40
N ASN A 64 -24.67 -30.49 -4.65
CA ASN A 64 -24.01 -31.43 -5.54
C ASN A 64 -22.65 -31.89 -4.99
N GLY A 65 -21.85 -30.96 -4.46
CA GLY A 65 -20.56 -31.26 -3.85
C GLY A 65 -20.70 -32.12 -2.59
N LEU A 66 -21.73 -31.88 -1.77
CA LEU A 66 -22.06 -32.73 -0.62
C LEU A 66 -22.47 -34.13 -1.07
N ALA A 67 -23.24 -34.27 -2.16
CA ALA A 67 -23.58 -35.58 -2.73
C ALA A 67 -22.34 -36.33 -3.25
N LEU A 68 -21.49 -35.64 -4.02
CA LEU A 68 -20.28 -36.21 -4.63
C LEU A 68 -19.23 -36.64 -3.59
N SER A 69 -19.13 -35.91 -2.47
CA SER A 69 -18.23 -36.24 -1.36
C SER A 69 -18.81 -37.25 -0.36
N GLY A 70 -19.93 -37.92 -0.70
CA GLY A 70 -20.57 -38.90 0.17
C GLY A 70 -21.26 -38.31 1.41
N GLN A 71 -21.41 -37.00 1.50
CA GLN A 71 -22.09 -36.28 2.60
C GLN A 71 -23.61 -36.15 2.36
N THR A 72 -24.24 -37.22 1.87
CA THR A 72 -25.67 -37.23 1.49
C THR A 72 -26.59 -36.89 2.64
N HIS A 73 -26.26 -37.26 3.88
CA HIS A 73 -27.02 -36.89 5.08
C HIS A 73 -27.16 -35.37 5.29
N LEU A 74 -26.15 -34.57 4.92
CA LEU A 74 -26.20 -33.10 4.97
C LEU A 74 -26.99 -32.55 3.78
N MET A 75 -26.78 -33.10 2.59
CA MET A 75 -27.54 -32.73 1.39
C MET A 75 -29.04 -32.96 1.60
N GLU A 76 -29.46 -34.13 2.09
CA GLU A 76 -30.87 -34.45 2.38
C GLU A 76 -31.47 -33.45 3.37
N LYS A 77 -30.76 -33.11 4.45
CA LYS A 77 -31.22 -32.10 5.43
C LYS A 77 -31.31 -30.70 4.85
N LEU A 78 -30.45 -30.36 3.89
CA LEU A 78 -30.46 -29.07 3.19
C LEU A 78 -31.55 -28.98 2.11
N CYS A 79 -31.86 -30.11 1.45
CA CYS A 79 -32.80 -30.20 0.33
C CYS A 79 -34.22 -30.64 0.70
N CYS A 80 -34.45 -31.19 1.90
CA CYS A 80 -35.80 -31.52 2.38
C CYS A 80 -36.64 -30.25 2.57
N SER A 81 -37.39 -29.89 1.54
CA SER A 81 -38.42 -28.85 1.57
C SER A 81 -39.76 -29.46 2.00
N GLU A 82 -40.03 -29.53 3.30
CA GLU A 82 -41.42 -29.44 3.75
C GLU A 82 -41.84 -27.97 3.69
N THR A 83 -42.37 -27.54 2.53
CA THR A 83 -43.52 -26.62 2.37
C THR A 83 -43.55 -26.06 0.95
N THR A 84 -44.66 -26.36 0.27
CA THR A 84 -45.02 -26.02 -1.10
C THR A 84 -45.18 -24.50 -1.32
N PRO A 85 -44.57 -23.93 -2.38
CA PRO A 85 -44.82 -22.56 -2.81
C PRO A 85 -45.81 -22.50 -3.98
N ALA A 86 -46.99 -21.91 -3.77
CA ALA A 86 -47.81 -21.25 -4.81
C ALA A 86 -49.15 -20.76 -4.21
N ALA A 87 -49.18 -19.55 -3.64
CA ALA A 87 -50.37 -18.70 -3.59
C ALA A 87 -50.09 -17.46 -2.72
N LEU A 88 -49.51 -16.38 -3.25
CA LEU A 88 -49.77 -15.01 -2.75
C LEU A 88 -49.06 -13.91 -3.57
N MET A 89 -49.16 -13.89 -4.90
CA MET A 89 -48.83 -12.68 -5.68
C MET A 89 -49.66 -12.62 -6.96
N GLN A 90 -50.92 -12.23 -6.82
CA GLN A 90 -51.73 -11.65 -7.89
C GLN A 90 -52.97 -11.03 -7.25
N THR A 91 -52.93 -9.72 -6.96
CA THR A 91 -53.99 -8.78 -7.38
C THR A 91 -53.73 -7.36 -6.89
N THR A 92 -54.13 -6.43 -7.75
CA THR A 92 -54.46 -5.02 -7.53
C THR A 92 -53.36 -3.97 -7.66
N MET A 93 -52.96 -3.74 -8.91
CA MET A 93 -52.93 -2.39 -9.48
C MET A 93 -54.32 -2.03 -9.99
N ALA A 94 -54.84 -0.85 -9.66
CA ALA A 94 -55.71 -0.05 -10.51
C ALA A 94 -56.06 1.31 -9.87
N HIS A 95 -55.83 2.36 -10.66
CA HIS A 95 -56.53 3.66 -10.69
C HIS A 95 -56.36 4.63 -9.52
N TYR A 96 -55.84 5.83 -9.82
CA TYR A 96 -56.64 7.05 -9.85
C TYR A 96 -55.97 8.13 -10.71
N SER A 97 -56.80 8.83 -11.48
CA SER A 97 -56.49 9.81 -12.51
C SER A 97 -57.30 11.10 -12.28
N ASN A 98 -56.78 12.20 -12.82
CA ASN A 98 -57.45 13.44 -13.29
C ASN A 98 -58.07 14.43 -12.29
N ALA A 99 -57.53 15.67 -12.29
CA ALA A 99 -58.21 16.97 -12.57
C ALA A 99 -57.16 18.11 -12.42
N THR A 100 -56.80 19.02 -13.35
CA THR A 100 -57.41 20.11 -14.17
C THR A 100 -57.79 21.43 -13.48
N LEU A 101 -57.39 22.55 -14.15
CA LEU A 101 -57.81 23.98 -14.07
C LEU A 101 -57.08 24.87 -13.03
N GLU A 102 -56.80 26.18 -13.17
CA GLU A 102 -56.82 27.21 -14.24
C GLU A 102 -56.18 28.52 -13.70
N ASN A 103 -55.46 29.26 -14.56
CA ASN A 103 -55.29 30.74 -14.73
C ASN A 103 -55.21 31.75 -13.54
N GLY A 104 -54.22 32.68 -13.56
CA GLY A 104 -54.44 34.04 -13.00
C GLY A 104 -53.28 35.03 -12.73
N THR A 105 -52.60 35.51 -13.78
CA THR A 105 -51.97 36.85 -14.00
C THR A 105 -51.25 37.61 -12.86
N GLY A 106 -49.92 37.76 -12.99
CA GLY A 106 -49.18 39.03 -13.22
C GLY A 106 -48.81 39.96 -12.04
N PHE A 107 -47.53 40.34 -11.92
CA PHE A 107 -46.98 41.72 -11.95
C PHE A 107 -45.54 41.85 -11.38
N GLU A 108 -44.63 42.27 -12.26
CA GLU A 108 -43.52 43.26 -12.18
C GLU A 108 -42.65 43.48 -10.91
N GLU A 109 -41.34 43.27 -11.13
CA GLU A 109 -40.17 44.13 -10.83
C GLU A 109 -39.97 44.82 -9.45
N SER A 110 -38.83 44.55 -8.81
CA SER A 110 -37.76 45.57 -8.61
C SER A 110 -36.58 45.09 -7.75
N HIS A 111 -35.39 45.57 -8.14
CA HIS A 111 -34.05 45.30 -7.64
C HIS A 111 -33.70 45.92 -6.27
N SER A 112 -32.80 45.29 -5.51
CA SER A 112 -31.70 45.95 -4.74
C SER A 112 -30.83 44.93 -3.95
N PRO A 113 -29.58 45.28 -3.57
CA PRO A 113 -28.41 44.39 -3.68
C PRO A 113 -27.94 43.72 -2.38
N VAL A 114 -27.17 42.64 -2.56
CA VAL A 114 -26.57 41.77 -1.53
C VAL A 114 -25.26 42.37 -0.97
N PRO A 115 -25.08 42.42 0.37
CA PRO A 115 -23.84 42.91 1.01
C PRO A 115 -22.74 41.82 1.11
N PRO A 116 -21.47 42.20 1.33
CA PRO A 116 -20.29 41.39 1.02
C PRO A 116 -19.90 40.40 2.12
N THR A 117 -19.23 39.34 1.65
CA THR A 117 -18.68 38.19 2.35
C THR A 117 -17.68 38.55 3.46
N SER A 118 -18.01 38.18 4.71
CA SER A 118 -17.05 38.17 5.82
C SER A 118 -16.19 36.90 5.77
N PRO A 119 -14.85 37.00 5.83
CA PRO A 119 -13.95 35.85 5.80
C PRO A 119 -13.94 35.17 7.17
N VAL A 120 -14.74 34.12 7.32
CA VAL A 120 -14.75 33.25 8.51
C VAL A 120 -13.34 32.72 8.77
N VAL A 121 -12.87 32.95 10.00
CA VAL A 121 -11.56 32.55 10.54
C VAL A 121 -11.48 31.01 10.63
N LEU A 122 -11.36 30.31 9.49
CA LEU A 122 -11.50 28.85 9.40
C LEU A 122 -10.17 28.06 9.39
N ASP A 123 -9.00 28.71 9.23
CA ASP A 123 -7.80 27.96 8.83
C ASP A 123 -6.79 27.58 9.93
N LYS A 124 -6.87 28.14 11.14
CA LYS A 124 -5.75 28.03 12.11
C LYS A 124 -5.87 26.92 13.16
N PHE A 125 -7.07 26.50 13.57
CA PHE A 125 -7.24 25.58 14.71
C PHE A 125 -7.55 24.12 14.33
N TYR A 126 -8.24 23.86 13.22
CA TYR A 126 -8.80 22.52 12.93
C TYR A 126 -7.77 21.44 12.54
N ALA A 127 -6.62 21.82 11.99
CA ALA A 127 -5.67 20.84 11.41
C ALA A 127 -4.85 20.05 12.45
N ALA A 128 -4.76 20.53 13.70
CA ALA A 128 -3.88 19.90 14.69
C ALA A 128 -4.56 18.72 15.42
N GLU A 129 -5.85 18.81 15.77
CA GLU A 129 -6.50 17.82 16.64
C GLU A 129 -7.06 16.60 15.89
N SER A 130 -7.47 16.73 14.62
CA SER A 130 -7.98 15.58 13.85
C SER A 130 -6.92 14.50 13.57
N LEU A 131 -5.63 14.87 13.65
CA LEU A 131 -4.49 13.97 13.47
C LEU A 131 -4.20 13.10 14.71
N PHE A 132 -4.68 13.46 15.90
CA PHE A 132 -4.28 12.81 17.17
C PHE A 132 -5.41 12.08 17.92
N CYS A 133 -6.64 12.08 17.42
CA CYS A 133 -7.72 11.28 18.02
C CYS A 133 -7.64 9.82 17.55
N CYS A 134 -6.61 9.09 17.99
CA CYS A 134 -6.41 7.67 17.67
C CYS A 134 -6.00 6.90 18.92
N GLY A 135 -6.97 6.45 19.72
CA GLY A 135 -6.69 5.58 20.84
C GLY A 135 -7.89 5.40 21.77
N VAL A 136 -8.88 4.61 21.37
CA VAL A 136 -9.89 4.11 22.31
C VAL A 136 -9.49 2.69 22.72
N PRO A 137 -9.14 2.44 24.00
CA PRO A 137 -8.82 1.10 24.49
C PRO A 137 -10.01 0.14 24.39
N ALA A 138 -9.72 -1.16 24.28
CA ALA A 138 -10.73 -2.20 24.31
C ALA A 138 -11.42 -2.25 25.68
N THR A 139 -12.67 -1.79 25.76
CA THR A 139 -13.56 -1.97 26.92
C THR A 139 -14.68 -2.96 26.59
N ASP A 140 -15.49 -3.30 27.58
CA ASP A 140 -16.71 -4.10 27.46
C ASP A 140 -17.86 -3.36 26.72
N GLY A 141 -17.57 -2.21 26.09
CA GLY A 141 -18.51 -1.39 25.35
C GLY A 141 -19.27 -0.37 26.21
N TYR A 142 -19.30 -0.54 27.55
CA TYR A 142 -19.82 0.48 28.45
C TYR A 142 -18.82 1.62 28.55
N LEU A 143 -19.26 2.84 28.23
CA LEU A 143 -18.45 4.03 28.44
C LEU A 143 -18.60 4.47 29.91
N GLU A 144 -18.03 3.70 30.84
CA GLU A 144 -18.15 3.93 32.29
C GLU A 144 -17.77 5.37 32.70
N GLN A 145 -16.80 5.96 31.99
CA GLN A 145 -16.29 7.32 32.20
C GLN A 145 -16.95 8.38 31.32
N LEU A 146 -18.06 8.08 30.63
CA LEU A 146 -18.75 9.07 29.78
C LEU A 146 -19.25 10.25 30.64
N ASN A 147 -18.55 11.37 30.52
CA ASN A 147 -18.86 12.66 31.12
C ASN A 147 -18.90 13.71 30.02
N VAL A 148 -20.07 14.32 29.82
CA VAL A 148 -20.24 15.42 28.89
C VAL A 148 -19.52 16.65 29.45
N GLU A 149 -18.57 17.18 28.68
CA GLU A 149 -17.93 18.46 28.97
C GLU A 149 -18.96 19.58 28.89
N LYS A 150 -19.13 20.33 29.98
CA LYS A 150 -20.04 21.47 30.05
C LYS A 150 -19.23 22.76 29.93
N CYS A 151 -19.53 23.57 28.91
CA CYS A 151 -19.00 24.93 28.85
C CYS A 151 -19.97 25.87 29.56
N GLY A 152 -19.46 26.71 30.48
CA GLY A 152 -20.27 27.65 31.26
C GLY A 152 -20.58 28.97 30.53
N PHE A 153 -20.02 29.17 29.33
CA PHE A 153 -20.16 30.38 28.55
C PHE A 153 -20.52 30.04 27.11
N ILE A 154 -21.36 30.90 26.52
CA ILE A 154 -21.60 30.97 25.09
C ILE A 154 -20.38 31.71 24.49
N PRO A 155 -19.80 31.27 23.36
CA PRO A 155 -18.71 32.00 22.69
C PRO A 155 -19.08 33.48 22.47
N GLU A 156 -18.13 34.41 22.65
CA GLU A 156 -18.39 35.86 22.48
C GLU A 156 -18.86 36.24 21.06
N ASP A 157 -18.53 35.40 20.08
CA ASP A 157 -18.91 35.50 18.66
C ASP A 157 -20.21 34.74 18.31
N TYR A 158 -20.90 34.16 19.30
CA TYR A 158 -22.15 33.44 19.07
C TYR A 158 -23.26 34.39 18.61
N ASN A 159 -23.57 34.34 17.32
CA ASN A 159 -24.65 35.10 16.73
C ASN A 159 -25.97 34.32 16.80
N GLU A 160 -26.93 34.75 17.62
CA GLU A 160 -28.26 34.11 17.71
C GLU A 160 -29.01 34.03 16.38
N SER A 161 -28.64 34.84 15.36
CA SER A 161 -29.24 34.73 14.02
C SER A 161 -28.62 33.64 13.14
N GLU A 162 -27.42 33.16 13.46
CA GLU A 162 -26.70 32.14 12.67
C GLU A 162 -26.81 30.74 13.28
N TYR A 163 -27.14 30.63 14.56
CA TYR A 163 -27.24 29.35 15.28
C TYR A 163 -28.68 29.04 15.69
N TYR A 164 -29.08 27.77 15.58
CA TYR A 164 -30.35 27.31 16.12
C TYR A 164 -30.35 27.41 17.66
N LYS A 165 -31.47 27.87 18.23
CA LYS A 165 -31.65 27.93 19.68
C LYS A 165 -31.67 26.52 20.27
N ASN A 166 -30.91 26.26 21.35
CA ASN A 166 -30.95 24.98 22.08
C ASN A 166 -30.63 25.15 23.58
N SER A 167 -31.26 26.14 24.22
CA SER A 167 -30.95 26.61 25.58
C SER A 167 -32.03 26.28 26.63
N SER A 168 -33.18 25.77 26.20
CA SER A 168 -34.26 25.26 27.05
C SER A 168 -33.80 24.18 28.04
N ARG A 169 -34.55 24.07 29.14
CA ARG A 169 -34.34 23.04 30.17
C ARG A 169 -35.67 22.34 30.46
N PRO A 170 -35.86 21.09 30.01
CA PRO A 170 -34.92 20.29 29.22
C PRO A 170 -34.69 20.84 27.80
N LYS A 171 -33.57 20.50 27.17
CA LYS A 171 -33.24 20.92 25.78
C LYS A 171 -34.23 20.35 24.76
N GLY A 172 -34.69 19.14 25.04
CA GLY A 172 -35.46 18.33 24.11
C GLY A 172 -35.93 17.04 24.73
N LEU A 173 -36.81 16.36 24.02
CA LEU A 173 -37.11 14.95 24.25
C LEU A 173 -36.22 14.10 23.36
N ALA A 174 -35.72 12.98 23.89
CA ALA A 174 -34.96 11.99 23.13
C ALA A 174 -35.67 10.64 23.18
N LEU A 175 -36.19 10.16 22.05
CA LEU A 175 -36.79 8.84 21.92
C LEU A 175 -35.73 7.83 21.48
N ILE A 176 -35.57 6.73 22.20
CA ILE A 176 -34.69 5.61 21.79
C ILE A 176 -35.55 4.38 21.56
N ILE A 177 -35.64 3.92 20.31
CA ILE A 177 -36.26 2.65 19.94
C ILE A 177 -35.15 1.60 19.84
N ASN A 178 -35.11 0.67 20.79
CA ASN A 178 -34.08 -0.35 20.89
C ASN A 178 -34.67 -1.75 20.65
N ASN A 179 -34.60 -2.24 19.42
CA ASN A 179 -35.05 -3.58 19.06
C ASN A 179 -33.88 -4.57 19.21
N HIS A 180 -33.94 -5.39 20.26
CA HIS A 180 -32.95 -6.41 20.61
C HIS A 180 -33.37 -7.80 20.11
N ARG A 181 -34.65 -8.17 20.26
CA ARG A 181 -35.24 -9.45 19.84
C ARG A 181 -36.20 -9.26 18.68
N PHE A 182 -36.16 -10.20 17.74
CA PHE A 182 -36.94 -10.19 16.52
C PHE A 182 -37.53 -11.57 16.25
N ARG A 183 -38.72 -11.64 15.66
CA ARG A 183 -39.32 -12.89 15.22
C ARG A 183 -38.56 -13.46 14.02
N GLY A 184 -37.90 -14.61 14.20
CA GLY A 184 -37.20 -15.30 13.11
C GLY A 184 -35.87 -14.67 12.68
N MET A 185 -35.33 -13.70 13.42
CA MET A 185 -34.04 -13.07 13.14
C MET A 185 -33.10 -13.15 14.35
N PRO A 186 -31.78 -13.03 14.15
CA PRO A 186 -30.81 -13.08 15.24
C PRO A 186 -31.00 -11.98 16.29
N VAL A 187 -30.76 -12.32 17.56
CA VAL A 187 -30.76 -11.38 18.69
C VAL A 187 -29.57 -10.41 18.59
N ARG A 188 -29.78 -9.13 18.88
CA ARG A 188 -28.74 -8.08 18.82
C ARG A 188 -28.07 -7.88 20.18
N SER A 189 -27.17 -8.77 20.59
CA SER A 189 -26.57 -8.79 21.94
C SER A 189 -25.96 -7.45 22.42
N GLY A 190 -25.31 -6.69 21.54
CA GLY A 190 -24.66 -5.41 21.88
C GLY A 190 -25.57 -4.17 21.94
N THR A 191 -26.82 -4.26 21.49
CA THR A 191 -27.68 -3.06 21.36
C THR A 191 -28.12 -2.46 22.69
N ASP A 192 -28.22 -3.28 23.74
CA ASP A 192 -28.62 -2.81 25.07
C ASP A 192 -27.51 -1.93 25.69
N ILE A 193 -26.24 -2.20 25.35
CA ILE A 193 -25.09 -1.37 25.71
C ILE A 193 -25.13 -0.02 24.99
N ASP A 194 -25.40 -0.03 23.68
CA ASP A 194 -25.59 1.19 22.88
C ASP A 194 -26.73 2.05 23.43
N CYS A 195 -27.86 1.43 23.77
CA CYS A 195 -29.00 2.08 24.40
C CYS A 195 -28.59 2.76 25.71
N GLY A 196 -27.85 2.06 26.59
CA GLY A 196 -27.35 2.61 27.84
C GLY A 196 -26.39 3.80 27.65
N ASN A 197 -25.44 3.69 26.71
CA ASN A 197 -24.50 4.77 26.39
C ASN A 197 -25.23 6.02 25.88
N LEU A 198 -26.20 5.86 24.98
CA LEU A 198 -27.00 6.98 24.44
C LEU A 198 -27.94 7.59 25.48
N GLN A 199 -28.55 6.77 26.34
CA GLN A 199 -29.33 7.26 27.47
C GLN A 199 -28.47 8.16 28.37
N ARG A 200 -27.25 7.73 28.70
CA ARG A 200 -26.32 8.52 29.51
C ARG A 200 -25.89 9.80 28.80
N LEU A 201 -25.52 9.73 27.52
CA LEU A 201 -25.12 10.88 26.70
C LEU A 201 -26.22 11.95 26.68
N PHE A 202 -27.42 11.58 26.22
CA PHE A 202 -28.51 12.55 26.02
C PHE A 202 -29.06 13.09 27.35
N THR A 203 -29.09 12.28 28.41
CA THR A 203 -29.44 12.76 29.76
C THR A 203 -28.44 13.82 30.23
N GLN A 204 -27.14 13.58 30.07
CA GLN A 204 -26.10 14.54 30.47
C GLN A 204 -26.06 15.80 29.60
N LEU A 205 -26.41 15.69 28.31
CA LEU A 205 -26.63 16.83 27.42
C LEU A 205 -27.88 17.64 27.79
N GLY A 206 -28.78 17.12 28.63
CA GLY A 206 -29.96 17.82 29.13
C GLY A 206 -31.28 17.50 28.43
N TYR A 207 -31.37 16.34 27.78
CA TYR A 207 -32.60 15.81 27.18
C TYR A 207 -33.35 14.89 28.15
N VAL A 208 -34.68 14.85 28.03
CA VAL A 208 -35.51 13.83 28.70
C VAL A 208 -35.57 12.60 27.80
N VAL A 209 -34.94 11.51 28.23
CA VAL A 209 -34.79 10.29 27.42
C VAL A 209 -35.93 9.31 27.68
N LYS A 210 -36.67 8.93 26.63
CA LYS A 210 -37.72 7.91 26.62
C LYS A 210 -37.21 6.69 25.82
N ALA A 211 -36.78 5.63 26.49
CA ALA A 211 -36.35 4.40 25.81
C ALA A 211 -37.51 3.38 25.72
N LYS A 212 -37.66 2.75 24.56
CA LYS A 212 -38.64 1.70 24.26
C LYS A 212 -37.91 0.50 23.67
N ARG A 213 -38.29 -0.71 24.07
CA ARG A 213 -37.58 -1.94 23.72
C ARG A 213 -38.49 -2.89 22.95
N ASP A 214 -37.93 -3.55 21.93
CA ASP A 214 -38.56 -4.63 21.15
C ASP A 214 -39.94 -4.27 20.56
N LEU A 215 -40.05 -3.12 19.90
CA LEU A 215 -41.30 -2.63 19.29
C LEU A 215 -41.57 -3.30 17.94
N THR A 216 -42.80 -3.75 17.73
CA THR A 216 -43.27 -4.21 16.40
C THR A 216 -43.39 -3.01 15.44
N THR A 217 -43.49 -3.24 14.13
CA THR A 217 -43.73 -2.14 13.17
C THR A 217 -44.93 -1.28 13.52
N LYS A 218 -46.02 -1.89 14.02
CA LYS A 218 -47.21 -1.20 14.52
C LYS A 218 -46.91 -0.38 15.78
N ASP A 219 -46.21 -0.97 16.75
CA ASP A 219 -45.88 -0.27 18.00
C ASP A 219 -44.88 0.86 17.78
N MET A 220 -43.99 0.74 16.79
CA MET A 220 -43.09 1.82 16.36
C MET A 220 -43.89 3.01 15.82
N ILE A 221 -44.88 2.77 14.97
CA ILE A 221 -45.80 3.82 14.47
C ILE A 221 -46.55 4.47 15.63
N GLU A 222 -47.16 3.68 16.52
CA GLU A 222 -47.90 4.21 17.67
C GLU A 222 -46.99 4.99 18.64
N THR A 223 -45.75 4.54 18.81
CA THR A 223 -44.76 5.22 19.66
C THR A 223 -44.33 6.55 19.03
N MET A 224 -44.06 6.59 17.73
CA MET A 224 -43.73 7.82 17.01
C MET A 224 -44.89 8.81 17.04
N LEU A 225 -46.12 8.35 16.86
CA LEU A 225 -47.32 9.18 16.94
C LEU A 225 -47.54 9.73 18.35
N LYS A 226 -47.36 8.90 19.39
CA LYS A 226 -47.44 9.36 20.79
C LYS A 226 -46.35 10.38 21.09
N PHE A 227 -45.13 10.14 20.60
CA PHE A 227 -44.01 11.05 20.77
C PHE A 227 -44.26 12.39 20.09
N SER A 228 -44.78 12.41 18.85
CA SER A 228 -45.10 13.65 18.15
C SER A 228 -46.19 14.49 18.81
N GLN A 229 -47.05 13.87 19.63
CA GLN A 229 -48.13 14.52 20.38
C GLN A 229 -47.74 14.96 21.80
N GLU A 230 -46.49 14.73 22.23
CA GLU A 230 -46.04 15.12 23.56
C GLU A 230 -46.04 16.65 23.73
N LYS A 231 -46.85 17.15 24.66
CA LYS A 231 -46.97 18.59 24.96
C LYS A 231 -45.64 19.22 25.42
N GLU A 232 -44.72 18.42 25.95
CA GLU A 232 -43.39 18.88 26.36
C GLU A 232 -42.59 19.48 25.19
N HIS A 233 -42.81 19.03 23.95
CA HIS A 233 -42.13 19.59 22.77
C HIS A 233 -42.34 21.10 22.61
N GLN A 234 -43.45 21.65 23.09
CA GLN A 234 -43.70 23.10 23.05
C GLN A 234 -42.68 23.90 23.88
N LYS A 235 -42.20 23.31 24.99
CA LYS A 235 -41.30 23.97 25.95
C LYS A 235 -39.81 23.71 25.67
N CYS A 236 -39.52 22.76 24.78
CA CYS A 236 -38.17 22.37 24.40
C CYS A 236 -37.75 23.02 23.08
N ASP A 237 -36.46 23.10 22.81
CA ASP A 237 -35.91 23.69 21.58
C ASP A 237 -35.53 22.65 20.52
N SER A 238 -35.40 21.37 20.86
CA SER A 238 -35.00 20.32 19.91
C SER A 238 -35.64 18.96 20.20
N ALA A 239 -35.53 18.03 19.25
CA ALA A 239 -35.94 16.64 19.43
C ALA A 239 -34.88 15.68 18.88
N VAL A 240 -34.73 14.53 19.53
CA VAL A 240 -33.83 13.45 19.10
C VAL A 240 -34.60 12.15 18.99
N VAL A 241 -34.37 11.41 17.92
CA VAL A 241 -34.87 10.04 17.73
C VAL A 241 -33.69 9.15 17.40
N VAL A 242 -33.49 8.11 18.20
CA VAL A 242 -32.50 7.06 17.96
C VAL A 242 -33.25 5.77 17.66
N ILE A 243 -32.89 5.09 16.58
CA ILE A 243 -33.45 3.79 16.25
C ILE A 243 -32.33 2.76 16.12
N LEU A 244 -32.30 1.79 17.03
CA LEU A 244 -31.36 0.68 17.05
C LEU A 244 -32.11 -0.59 16.64
N SER A 245 -31.95 -1.05 15.39
CA SER A 245 -32.68 -2.20 14.88
C SER A 245 -31.88 -3.01 13.85
N HIS A 246 -32.45 -4.08 13.32
CA HIS A 246 -32.07 -4.59 12.01
C HIS A 246 -32.70 -3.71 10.93
N GLY A 247 -32.19 -3.75 9.70
CA GLY A 247 -32.82 -3.04 8.59
C GLY A 247 -32.38 -3.51 7.21
N LEU A 248 -33.00 -2.90 6.21
CA LEU A 248 -32.67 -2.94 4.79
C LEU A 248 -32.43 -1.51 4.29
N HIS A 249 -32.18 -1.34 2.99
CA HIS A 249 -31.99 -0.02 2.40
C HIS A 249 -33.23 0.88 2.60
N GLY A 250 -33.09 1.92 3.45
CA GLY A 250 -34.17 2.89 3.72
C GLY A 250 -35.29 2.38 4.64
N GLU A 251 -35.24 1.11 5.07
CA GLU A 251 -36.26 0.47 5.88
C GLU A 251 -35.65 -0.22 7.10
N ILE A 252 -36.41 -0.33 8.18
CA ILE A 252 -35.98 -1.00 9.41
C ILE A 252 -36.99 -2.05 9.86
N TYR A 253 -36.49 -3.08 10.52
CA TYR A 253 -37.33 -4.14 11.04
C TYR A 253 -37.98 -3.75 12.38
N GLY A 254 -39.27 -4.03 12.53
CA GLY A 254 -39.90 -4.17 13.84
C GLY A 254 -39.55 -5.51 14.49
N SER A 255 -39.77 -5.65 15.79
CA SER A 255 -39.57 -6.91 16.52
C SER A 255 -40.45 -8.06 15.99
N ASP A 256 -41.50 -7.76 15.24
CA ASP A 256 -42.34 -8.70 14.49
C ASP A 256 -41.71 -9.21 13.20
N GLY A 257 -40.52 -8.73 12.82
CA GLY A 257 -39.81 -9.11 11.59
C GLY A 257 -40.36 -8.44 10.32
N LYS A 258 -41.28 -7.49 10.45
CA LYS A 258 -41.81 -6.69 9.32
C LYS A 258 -40.95 -5.44 9.11
N LEU A 259 -40.95 -4.92 7.89
CA LEU A 259 -40.22 -3.70 7.52
C LEU A 259 -41.10 -2.45 7.64
N ILE A 260 -40.48 -1.34 7.99
CA ILE A 260 -41.07 -0.01 7.94
C ILE A 260 -40.07 1.00 7.39
N SER A 261 -40.53 1.86 6.48
CA SER A 261 -39.72 2.95 5.93
C SER A 261 -39.26 3.91 7.03
N VAL A 262 -37.97 4.26 7.00
CA VAL A 262 -37.38 5.27 7.89
C VAL A 262 -37.98 6.65 7.59
N GLU A 263 -38.24 6.95 6.32
CA GLU A 263 -38.91 8.19 5.90
C GLU A 263 -40.30 8.30 6.52
N ARG A 264 -41.06 7.19 6.57
CA ARG A 264 -42.36 7.17 7.24
C ARG A 264 -42.27 7.52 8.73
N LEU A 265 -41.20 7.09 9.40
CA LEU A 265 -40.98 7.43 10.81
C LEU A 265 -40.58 8.90 10.98
N ILE A 266 -39.75 9.42 10.08
CA ILE A 266 -39.34 10.82 10.04
C ILE A 266 -40.55 11.75 9.89
N LEU A 267 -41.51 11.41 9.03
CA LEU A 267 -42.70 12.24 8.75
C LEU A 267 -43.52 12.56 10.00
N PHE A 268 -43.51 11.72 11.04
CA PHE A 268 -44.23 12.00 12.29
C PHE A 268 -43.74 13.27 13.01
N LEU A 269 -42.50 13.72 12.75
CA LEU A 269 -41.92 14.92 13.35
C LEU A 269 -41.78 16.08 12.36
N ASP A 270 -42.37 16.00 11.16
CA ASP A 270 -42.41 17.13 10.25
C ASP A 270 -43.29 18.28 10.81
N ALA A 271 -43.27 19.42 10.11
CA ALA A 271 -44.03 20.60 10.51
C ALA A 271 -45.56 20.38 10.55
N HIS A 272 -46.07 19.41 9.78
CA HIS A 272 -47.50 19.12 9.67
C HIS A 272 -47.98 18.22 10.81
N HIS A 273 -47.25 17.15 11.10
CA HIS A 273 -47.62 16.12 12.07
C HIS A 273 -47.17 16.45 13.49
N CYS A 274 -46.12 17.28 13.65
CA CYS A 274 -45.67 17.77 14.95
C CYS A 274 -45.50 19.31 14.95
N PRO A 275 -46.60 20.09 15.00
CA PRO A 275 -46.53 21.56 15.01
C PRO A 275 -45.68 22.14 16.16
N ALA A 276 -45.55 21.42 17.27
CA ALA A 276 -44.71 21.82 18.40
C ALA A 276 -43.20 21.88 18.10
N LEU A 277 -42.76 21.24 17.00
CA LEU A 277 -41.38 21.16 16.52
C LEU A 277 -41.10 21.99 15.24
N ILE A 278 -42.02 22.90 14.88
CA ILE A 278 -41.78 23.87 13.80
C ILE A 278 -40.57 24.75 14.16
N ASN A 279 -39.66 24.95 13.20
CA ASN A 279 -38.41 25.72 13.34
C ASN A 279 -37.47 25.22 14.46
N LYS A 280 -37.59 23.95 14.84
CA LYS A 280 -36.73 23.29 15.83
C LYS A 280 -35.96 22.14 15.19
N PRO A 281 -34.66 21.95 15.47
CA PRO A 281 -33.86 20.87 14.92
C PRO A 281 -34.34 19.50 15.40
N LYS A 282 -34.28 18.52 14.49
CA LYS A 282 -34.78 17.15 14.69
C LYS A 282 -33.69 16.15 14.28
N LEU A 283 -32.99 15.59 15.27
CA LEU A 283 -31.86 14.69 15.03
C LEU A 283 -32.33 13.23 14.97
N PHE A 284 -31.98 12.50 13.91
CA PHE A 284 -32.34 11.09 13.72
C PHE A 284 -31.10 10.19 13.62
N PHE A 285 -30.80 9.42 14.66
CA PHE A 285 -29.70 8.45 14.64
C PHE A 285 -30.23 7.05 14.37
N VAL A 286 -30.10 6.57 13.13
CA VAL A 286 -30.60 5.24 12.72
C VAL A 286 -29.46 4.24 12.61
N GLN A 287 -29.33 3.39 13.62
CA GLN A 287 -28.40 2.26 13.62
C GLN A 287 -29.13 1.00 13.15
N ALA A 288 -29.07 0.73 11.85
CA ALA A 288 -29.66 -0.48 11.25
C ALA A 288 -28.76 -1.10 10.17
N CYS A 289 -29.04 -2.36 9.84
CA CYS A 289 -28.47 -3.02 8.67
C CYS A 289 -29.06 -2.38 7.39
N ARG A 290 -28.38 -2.51 6.24
CA ARG A 290 -28.89 -2.02 4.95
C ARG A 290 -29.25 -3.16 3.97
N GLY A 291 -29.35 -4.39 4.48
CA GLY A 291 -29.39 -5.62 3.68
C GLY A 291 -28.05 -6.33 3.62
N SER A 292 -27.96 -7.35 2.76
CA SER A 292 -26.77 -8.19 2.55
C SER A 292 -25.76 -7.61 1.56
N HIS A 293 -26.05 -6.45 0.96
CA HIS A 293 -25.16 -5.78 0.03
C HIS A 293 -24.31 -4.75 0.78
N LEU A 294 -22.98 -4.86 0.58
CA LEU A 294 -21.99 -3.87 0.99
C LEU A 294 -22.37 -2.51 0.36
N ASP A 295 -22.17 -1.43 1.12
CA ASP A 295 -22.49 -0.07 0.67
C ASP A 295 -21.51 0.35 -0.44
N LEU A 296 -21.93 0.23 -1.70
CA LEU A 296 -21.17 0.67 -2.88
C LEU A 296 -21.38 2.17 -3.21
N GLY A 297 -22.12 2.90 -2.36
CA GLY A 297 -22.73 4.18 -2.74
C GLY A 297 -23.96 3.97 -3.62
N ARG A 298 -24.97 4.82 -3.51
CA ARG A 298 -26.22 4.71 -4.30
C ARG A 298 -26.23 5.70 -5.47
N GLU A 299 -26.65 5.18 -6.61
CA GLU A 299 -27.27 5.85 -7.76
C GLU A 299 -28.45 6.74 -7.32
N ILE A 300 -28.52 7.95 -7.89
CA ILE A 300 -29.76 8.72 -7.93
C ILE A 300 -30.50 8.21 -9.17
N ASP A 301 -31.65 7.57 -8.97
CA ASP A 301 -32.51 7.13 -10.06
C ASP A 301 -33.01 8.38 -10.81
N ALA A 302 -32.62 8.57 -12.07
CA ALA A 302 -32.99 9.73 -12.87
C ALA A 302 -34.51 9.90 -13.02
N GLU A 303 -35.30 8.83 -12.81
CA GLU A 303 -36.76 8.90 -12.86
C GLU A 303 -37.39 9.48 -11.58
N ASP A 304 -36.72 9.43 -10.42
CA ASP A 304 -37.17 10.15 -9.21
C ASP A 304 -37.02 11.67 -9.39
N GLU A 305 -36.09 12.10 -10.24
CA GLU A 305 -36.02 13.48 -10.72
C GLU A 305 -37.06 13.79 -11.78
N VAL A 306 -37.52 12.89 -12.65
CA VAL A 306 -38.61 13.27 -13.57
C VAL A 306 -39.92 13.53 -12.81
N VAL A 307 -40.19 12.82 -11.70
CA VAL A 307 -41.34 13.16 -10.83
C VAL A 307 -41.06 14.42 -10.02
N ARG A 308 -39.84 14.64 -9.50
CA ARG A 308 -39.52 15.85 -8.72
C ARG A 308 -39.30 17.10 -9.54
N VAL A 309 -38.77 16.99 -10.75
CA VAL A 309 -38.55 18.04 -11.76
C VAL A 309 -39.83 18.27 -12.55
N SER A 310 -40.69 17.28 -12.81
CA SER A 310 -42.04 17.59 -13.31
C SER A 310 -42.90 18.24 -12.23
N THR A 311 -42.70 17.91 -10.95
CA THR A 311 -43.35 18.63 -9.83
C THR A 311 -42.71 20.00 -9.59
N LEU A 312 -41.38 20.13 -9.71
CA LEU A 312 -40.66 21.41 -9.62
C LEU A 312 -40.99 22.31 -10.81
N ILE A 313 -41.06 21.78 -12.03
CA ILE A 313 -41.43 22.53 -13.24
C ILE A 313 -42.93 22.88 -13.18
N LYS A 314 -43.78 22.00 -12.64
CA LYS A 314 -45.18 22.35 -12.33
C LYS A 314 -45.30 23.40 -11.23
N LEU A 315 -44.38 23.43 -10.26
CA LEU A 315 -44.29 24.47 -9.21
C LEU A 315 -43.66 25.77 -9.72
N ILE A 316 -42.77 25.71 -10.72
CA ILE A 316 -42.14 26.85 -11.40
C ILE A 316 -43.10 27.48 -12.42
N THR A 317 -44.18 26.79 -12.78
CA THR A 317 -45.21 27.29 -13.70
C THR A 317 -46.47 27.79 -12.99
N MET A 318 -46.39 28.09 -11.68
CA MET A 318 -47.49 28.71 -10.92
C MET A 318 -47.27 30.22 -10.73
N ASP A 319 -48.39 30.93 -10.84
CA ASP A 319 -48.56 32.38 -11.03
C ASP A 319 -47.99 33.28 -9.93
N GLU A 320 -47.67 34.52 -10.31
CA GLU A 320 -46.81 35.48 -9.60
C GLU A 320 -47.38 36.04 -8.28
N ASN A 321 -48.64 35.77 -7.94
CA ASN A 321 -49.26 36.39 -6.76
C ASN A 321 -49.00 35.66 -5.43
N ASP A 322 -48.47 34.44 -5.43
CA ASP A 322 -48.17 33.70 -4.18
C ASP A 322 -46.68 33.81 -3.73
N ALA A 323 -45.86 34.58 -4.47
CA ALA A 323 -44.44 34.77 -4.17
C ALA A 323 -44.17 35.54 -2.85
N GLY A 324 -45.17 36.21 -2.29
CA GLY A 324 -45.06 36.95 -1.02
C GLY A 324 -44.96 36.07 0.23
N GLU A 325 -45.59 34.89 0.24
CA GLU A 325 -45.62 34.04 1.44
C GLU A 325 -44.49 33.00 1.52
N LEU A 326 -43.79 32.70 0.43
CA LEU A 326 -42.76 31.64 0.43
C LEU A 326 -41.40 32.05 1.01
N ARG A 327 -41.18 33.33 1.33
CA ARG A 327 -40.00 33.75 2.13
C ARG A 327 -39.99 33.18 3.56
N LYS A 328 -41.01 32.40 3.97
CA LYS A 328 -41.07 31.74 5.28
C LYS A 328 -41.17 30.20 5.27
N LYS A 329 -41.05 29.52 4.12
CA LYS A 329 -41.14 28.03 4.10
C LYS A 329 -39.75 27.39 4.00
N ILE A 330 -39.16 27.07 5.15
CA ILE A 330 -38.04 26.12 5.26
C ILE A 330 -38.56 24.73 4.79
N PRO A 331 -37.79 23.95 3.99
CA PRO A 331 -38.21 22.61 3.56
C PRO A 331 -38.53 21.72 4.77
N SER A 332 -39.63 20.96 4.70
CA SER A 332 -40.13 20.11 5.81
C SER A 332 -39.14 19.07 6.33
N GLN A 333 -38.06 18.81 5.59
CA GLN A 333 -37.03 17.79 5.87
C GLN A 333 -35.60 18.36 5.97
N ALA A 334 -35.40 19.69 5.99
CA ALA A 334 -34.07 20.30 5.89
C ALA A 334 -33.10 20.00 7.06
N ASP A 335 -33.57 19.45 8.18
CA ASP A 335 -32.78 19.29 9.41
C ASP A 335 -32.46 17.82 9.80
N ILE A 336 -32.54 16.86 8.88
CA ILE A 336 -32.37 15.41 9.19
C ILE A 336 -30.97 14.90 8.78
N LEU A 337 -30.19 14.43 9.75
CA LEU A 337 -28.86 13.82 9.56
C LEU A 337 -28.86 12.35 10.01
N ILE A 338 -28.50 11.41 9.12
CA ILE A 338 -28.49 9.94 9.35
C ILE A 338 -27.05 9.40 9.20
N ALA A 339 -26.54 8.57 10.12
CA ALA A 339 -25.19 7.95 10.06
C ALA A 339 -25.15 6.44 10.45
N TRP A 340 -24.13 5.67 9.98
CA TRP A 340 -24.19 4.20 9.66
C TRP A 340 -23.05 3.29 10.28
N ARG A 341 -23.11 1.94 10.07
CA ARG A 341 -23.08 0.74 11.00
C ARG A 341 -21.79 -0.15 11.19
N ASN A 342 -21.68 -0.95 12.30
CA ASN A 342 -21.39 -2.44 12.40
C ASN A 342 -21.70 -3.05 13.83
N SER A 343 -21.73 -4.38 14.04
CA SER A 343 -22.68 -5.11 14.90
C SER A 343 -22.20 -6.26 15.83
N THR A 344 -21.22 -6.11 16.74
CA THR A 344 -20.96 -7.17 17.77
C THR A 344 -20.74 -6.73 19.21
N ARG A 345 -20.22 -5.53 19.51
CA ARG A 345 -19.83 -5.11 20.89
C ARG A 345 -20.58 -3.87 21.39
N GLY A 346 -21.78 -3.65 20.85
CA GLY A 346 -22.28 -2.29 20.63
C GLY A 346 -21.67 -1.74 19.34
N SER A 347 -22.29 -0.74 18.76
CA SER A 347 -21.87 -0.16 17.49
C SER A 347 -20.73 0.85 17.72
N TRP A 348 -19.63 0.71 16.99
CA TRP A 348 -18.55 1.72 16.99
C TRP A 348 -19.07 3.10 16.60
N PHE A 349 -20.11 3.17 15.77
CA PHE A 349 -20.78 4.42 15.43
C PHE A 349 -21.44 5.05 16.66
N ILE A 350 -22.18 4.29 17.46
CA ILE A 350 -22.76 4.79 18.71
C ILE A 350 -21.68 5.18 19.71
N GLN A 351 -20.59 4.39 19.82
CA GLN A 351 -19.45 4.74 20.68
C GLN A 351 -18.77 6.03 20.22
N ALA A 352 -18.52 6.19 18.91
CA ALA A 352 -17.93 7.39 18.33
C ALA A 352 -18.85 8.61 18.48
N ILE A 353 -20.17 8.46 18.32
CA ILE A 353 -21.13 9.51 18.66
C ILE A 353 -20.98 9.89 20.13
N CYS A 354 -21.04 8.92 21.04
CA CYS A 354 -20.97 9.20 22.47
C CYS A 354 -19.67 9.90 22.85
N GLU A 355 -18.54 9.47 22.31
CA GLU A 355 -17.24 10.08 22.59
C GLU A 355 -17.11 11.49 21.99
N VAL A 356 -17.47 11.68 20.72
CA VAL A 356 -17.38 12.98 20.06
C VAL A 356 -18.35 13.98 20.69
N PHE A 357 -19.62 13.59 20.87
CA PHE A 357 -20.62 14.47 21.43
C PHE A 357 -20.35 14.77 22.91
N SER A 358 -19.81 13.83 23.69
CA SER A 358 -19.46 14.12 25.09
C SER A 358 -18.33 15.14 25.23
N LYS A 359 -17.33 15.13 24.33
CA LYS A 359 -16.18 16.05 24.41
C LYS A 359 -16.40 17.39 23.72
N TYR A 360 -17.16 17.40 22.63
CA TYR A 360 -17.17 18.54 21.70
C TYR A 360 -18.53 19.22 21.54
N ALA A 361 -19.64 18.63 22.00
CA ALA A 361 -20.97 19.23 21.83
C ALA A 361 -21.16 20.57 22.56
N CYS A 362 -20.26 20.94 23.47
CA CYS A 362 -20.27 22.24 24.13
C CYS A 362 -19.64 23.38 23.32
N ARG A 363 -18.98 23.06 22.19
CA ARG A 363 -18.15 24.00 21.41
C ARG A 363 -18.29 23.85 19.89
N GLU A 364 -19.00 22.83 19.40
CA GLU A 364 -19.16 22.57 17.97
C GLU A 364 -20.60 22.36 17.54
N GLU A 365 -20.88 22.75 16.31
CA GLU A 365 -22.14 22.46 15.63
C GLU A 365 -22.27 20.97 15.24
N VAL A 366 -23.50 20.51 15.04
CA VAL A 366 -23.81 19.10 14.77
C VAL A 366 -23.08 18.56 13.53
N LEU A 367 -22.93 19.37 12.47
CA LEU A 367 -22.22 18.96 11.26
C LEU A 367 -20.75 18.63 11.54
N HIS A 368 -20.06 19.44 12.34
CA HIS A 368 -18.69 19.20 12.76
C HIS A 368 -18.57 17.97 13.66
N LEU A 369 -19.50 17.79 14.60
CA LEU A 369 -19.56 16.59 15.42
C LEU A 369 -19.69 15.34 14.54
N LEU A 370 -20.57 15.35 13.53
CA LEU A 370 -20.73 14.21 12.62
C LEU A 370 -19.52 13.97 11.73
N THR A 371 -18.88 15.03 11.23
CA THR A 371 -17.61 14.91 10.48
C THR A 371 -16.53 14.26 11.32
N ARG A 372 -16.43 14.62 12.61
CA ARG A 372 -15.50 13.97 13.56
C ARG A 372 -15.86 12.53 13.85
N THR A 373 -17.14 12.26 14.08
CA THR A 373 -17.64 10.90 14.25
C THR A 373 -17.27 10.05 13.04
N ASN A 374 -17.49 10.54 11.81
CA ASN A 374 -17.07 9.87 10.58
C ASN A 374 -15.56 9.65 10.55
N GLY A 375 -14.75 10.66 10.88
CA GLY A 375 -13.29 10.56 10.94
C GLY A 375 -12.79 9.50 11.93
N MET A 376 -13.45 9.34 13.08
CA MET A 376 -13.12 8.29 14.06
C MET A 376 -13.53 6.89 13.61
N ILE A 377 -14.52 6.76 12.72
CA ILE A 377 -15.06 5.47 12.24
C ILE A 377 -14.24 4.92 11.05
N ILE A 378 -13.35 5.71 10.44
CA ILE A 378 -12.47 5.26 9.35
C ILE A 378 -11.60 4.08 9.84
N ARG A 379 -11.81 2.90 9.24
CA ARG A 379 -11.28 1.58 9.66
C ARG A 379 -9.75 1.45 9.54
N ARG A 380 -9.15 0.64 10.42
CA ARG A 380 -7.76 0.10 10.31
C ARG A 380 -7.78 -1.43 10.10
N ALA A 381 -6.68 -1.95 9.57
CA ALA A 381 -6.52 -3.25 8.88
C ALA A 381 -6.65 -4.55 9.70
N ASP A 382 -7.37 -4.58 10.84
CA ASP A 382 -7.48 -5.82 11.63
C ASP A 382 -8.48 -6.85 11.04
N SER A 383 -8.96 -6.62 9.81
CA SER A 383 -9.66 -7.62 8.99
C SER A 383 -9.31 -7.40 7.50
N CYS A 384 -8.42 -8.22 6.95
CA CYS A 384 -7.75 -8.02 5.65
C CYS A 384 -8.65 -7.97 4.39
N ASP A 385 -9.91 -8.38 4.44
CA ASP A 385 -10.65 -8.72 3.21
C ASP A 385 -11.94 -7.90 2.98
N SER A 386 -12.04 -6.68 3.51
CA SER A 386 -13.13 -5.74 3.20
C SER A 386 -12.67 -4.65 2.22
N SER A 387 -13.45 -4.41 1.17
CA SER A 387 -13.27 -3.29 0.22
C SER A 387 -13.31 -1.90 0.86
N ASP A 388 -13.73 -1.80 2.12
CA ASP A 388 -13.97 -0.54 2.83
C ASP A 388 -12.78 -0.11 3.71
N VAL A 389 -11.61 -0.77 3.58
CA VAL A 389 -10.39 -0.36 4.27
C VAL A 389 -9.80 0.87 3.57
N PHE A 390 -9.96 2.04 4.16
CA PHE A 390 -9.32 3.28 3.71
C PHE A 390 -7.97 3.47 4.43
N GLU A 391 -6.88 3.37 3.67
CA GLU A 391 -5.53 3.68 4.15
C GLU A 391 -5.04 5.04 3.63
N LEU A 392 -4.12 5.66 4.38
CA LEU A 392 -3.39 6.82 3.89
C LEU A 392 -2.53 6.42 2.69
N ALA A 393 -2.79 7.01 1.52
CA ALA A 393 -1.95 6.82 0.34
C ALA A 393 -0.49 7.21 0.66
N PRO A 394 0.50 6.33 0.42
CA PRO A 394 1.90 6.67 0.67
C PRO A 394 2.33 7.89 -0.14
N PHE A 395 3.04 8.82 0.50
CA PHE A 395 3.54 10.03 -0.15
C PHE A 395 4.94 10.38 0.37
N THR A 396 5.68 11.18 -0.39
CA THR A 396 6.95 11.74 0.10
C THR A 396 6.66 13.01 0.90
N LEU A 397 7.33 13.22 2.04
CA LEU A 397 7.12 14.42 2.85
C LEU A 397 7.52 15.71 2.11
N LEU A 398 8.61 15.64 1.34
CA LEU A 398 9.10 16.75 0.52
C LEU A 398 8.85 16.45 -0.97
N PRO A 399 8.71 17.47 -1.82
CA PRO A 399 8.77 17.31 -3.27
C PRO A 399 10.18 16.87 -3.70
N SER A 400 10.28 15.87 -4.57
CA SER A 400 11.58 15.41 -5.10
C SER A 400 12.03 16.32 -6.27
N PRO A 401 13.33 16.68 -6.35
CA PRO A 401 13.81 17.67 -7.32
C PRO A 401 13.86 17.12 -8.75
N VAL A 402 13.45 17.95 -9.72
CA VAL A 402 13.60 17.70 -11.17
C VAL A 402 14.18 18.96 -11.83
N PRO A 403 15.25 18.87 -12.64
CA PRO A 403 15.79 20.03 -13.35
C PRO A 403 14.73 20.67 -14.27
N ARG A 404 14.50 21.99 -14.15
CA ARG A 404 13.47 22.72 -14.91
C ARG A 404 13.51 22.43 -16.41
N ARG A 405 14.71 22.46 -17.01
CA ARG A 405 14.91 22.16 -18.44
C ARG A 405 14.32 20.79 -18.84
N LEU A 406 14.57 19.76 -18.02
CA LEU A 406 14.12 18.39 -18.29
C LEU A 406 12.63 18.22 -17.97
N PHE A 407 12.11 18.91 -16.95
CA PHE A 407 10.67 18.96 -16.68
C PHE A 407 9.91 19.63 -17.83
N SER A 408 10.35 20.81 -18.29
CA SER A 408 9.77 21.49 -19.45
C SER A 408 9.86 20.66 -20.72
N GLN A 409 10.98 19.96 -20.94
CA GLN A 409 11.11 19.00 -22.05
C GLN A 409 10.04 17.90 -21.97
N ALA A 410 9.81 17.32 -20.80
CA ALA A 410 8.79 16.28 -20.59
C ALA A 410 7.37 16.81 -20.88
N VAL A 411 7.05 18.01 -20.38
CA VAL A 411 5.74 18.66 -20.59
C VAL A 411 5.50 18.96 -22.06
N CYS A 412 6.46 19.59 -22.74
CA CYS A 412 6.32 19.93 -24.16
C CYS A 412 6.09 18.69 -25.03
N LEU A 413 6.75 17.57 -24.72
CA LEU A 413 6.69 16.33 -25.49
C LEU A 413 5.32 15.61 -25.42
N GLN A 414 4.50 15.92 -24.40
CA GLN A 414 3.27 15.18 -24.14
C GLN A 414 2.26 15.29 -25.29
N LYS A 415 2.18 16.45 -25.97
CA LYS A 415 1.28 16.65 -27.12
C LYS A 415 1.71 15.83 -28.33
N GLU A 416 3.01 15.81 -28.65
CA GLU A 416 3.51 15.01 -29.76
C GLU A 416 3.32 13.51 -29.49
N LEU A 417 3.53 13.05 -28.24
CA LEU A 417 3.25 11.67 -27.86
C LEU A 417 1.75 11.35 -27.98
N SER A 418 0.87 12.21 -27.48
CA SER A 418 -0.58 11.98 -27.58
C SER A 418 -1.04 11.88 -29.04
N THR A 419 -0.52 12.76 -29.91
CA THR A 419 -0.76 12.75 -31.36
C THR A 419 -0.22 11.48 -32.03
N LEU A 420 0.99 11.07 -31.66
CA LEU A 420 1.63 9.85 -32.19
C LEU A 420 0.78 8.61 -31.88
N TYR A 421 0.43 8.40 -30.61
CA TYR A 421 -0.35 7.22 -30.21
C TYR A 421 -1.78 7.25 -30.75
N HIS A 422 -2.37 8.43 -30.96
CA HIS A 422 -3.63 8.59 -31.68
C HIS A 422 -3.56 8.06 -33.10
N ARG A 423 -2.56 8.47 -33.88
CA ARG A 423 -2.40 8.00 -35.26
C ARG A 423 -2.09 6.51 -35.32
N VAL A 424 -1.27 6.00 -34.40
CA VAL A 424 -0.95 4.56 -34.31
C VAL A 424 -2.20 3.74 -34.02
N ALA A 425 -3.06 4.17 -33.09
CA ALA A 425 -4.26 3.44 -32.70
C ALA A 425 -5.25 3.21 -33.86
N PHE A 426 -5.26 4.10 -34.87
CA PHE A 426 -6.14 3.97 -36.05
C PHE A 426 -5.44 3.42 -37.30
N ASP A 427 -4.17 3.00 -37.21
CA ASP A 427 -3.43 2.40 -38.33
C ASP A 427 -3.46 0.87 -38.24
N PHE A 428 -4.48 0.27 -38.88
CA PHE A 428 -4.69 -1.18 -38.86
C PHE A 428 -3.52 -1.96 -39.43
N GLU A 429 -2.99 -1.54 -40.58
CA GLU A 429 -1.88 -2.22 -41.25
C GLU A 429 -0.62 -2.23 -40.39
N PHE A 430 -0.27 -1.09 -39.80
CA PHE A 430 0.86 -1.00 -38.90
C PHE A 430 0.64 -1.85 -37.65
N MET A 431 -0.53 -1.76 -37.01
CA MET A 431 -0.83 -2.52 -35.80
C MET A 431 -0.77 -4.04 -36.05
N GLN A 432 -1.36 -4.50 -37.16
CA GLN A 432 -1.34 -5.90 -37.58
C GLN A 432 0.08 -6.40 -37.85
N SER A 433 0.87 -5.61 -38.59
CA SER A 433 2.26 -5.94 -38.86
C SER A 433 3.11 -5.96 -37.59
N ALA A 434 2.93 -4.97 -36.70
CA ALA A 434 3.68 -4.80 -35.47
C ALA A 434 3.44 -5.93 -34.46
N LEU A 435 2.18 -6.38 -34.33
CA LEU A 435 1.75 -7.32 -33.30
C LEU A 435 1.60 -8.77 -33.78
N LYS A 436 1.81 -9.08 -35.07
CA LYS A 436 1.66 -10.43 -35.63
C LYS A 436 2.29 -11.53 -34.76
N GLY A 437 3.57 -11.37 -34.40
CA GLY A 437 4.30 -12.33 -33.58
C GLY A 437 3.85 -12.39 -32.11
N VAL A 438 3.40 -11.25 -31.58
CA VAL A 438 2.85 -11.16 -30.22
C VAL A 438 1.50 -11.88 -30.14
N VAL A 439 0.61 -11.68 -31.11
CA VAL A 439 -0.71 -12.33 -31.17
C VAL A 439 -0.58 -13.84 -31.26
N GLU A 440 0.43 -14.36 -31.97
CA GLU A 440 0.71 -15.81 -32.03
C GLU A 440 1.23 -16.38 -30.69
N SER A 441 1.81 -15.56 -29.81
CA SER A 441 2.48 -16.01 -28.58
C SER A 441 1.76 -15.65 -27.28
N ASP A 442 0.94 -14.59 -27.26
CA ASP A 442 0.22 -14.10 -26.08
C ASP A 442 -1.32 -14.14 -26.30
N PRO A 443 -2.01 -15.12 -25.69
CA PRO A 443 -3.47 -15.27 -25.82
C PRO A 443 -4.27 -14.04 -25.37
N PHE A 444 -3.74 -13.25 -24.41
CA PHE A 444 -4.43 -12.05 -23.94
C PHE A 444 -4.40 -10.96 -25.01
N THR A 445 -3.22 -10.69 -25.58
CA THR A 445 -3.08 -9.75 -26.70
C THR A 445 -3.86 -10.24 -27.93
N ALA A 446 -3.92 -11.55 -28.17
CA ALA A 446 -4.73 -12.13 -29.25
C ALA A 446 -6.22 -11.76 -29.13
N LYS A 447 -6.83 -11.98 -27.96
CA LYS A 447 -8.24 -11.60 -27.72
C LYS A 447 -8.47 -10.08 -27.87
N LEU A 448 -7.54 -9.24 -27.42
CA LEU A 448 -7.64 -7.79 -27.64
C LEU A 448 -7.55 -7.44 -29.13
N PHE A 449 -6.68 -8.12 -29.88
CA PHE A 449 -6.53 -7.92 -31.32
C PHE A 449 -7.74 -8.39 -32.12
N GLU A 450 -8.42 -9.45 -31.69
CA GLU A 450 -9.71 -9.88 -32.26
C GLU A 450 -10.77 -8.78 -32.12
N ILE A 451 -10.91 -8.18 -30.92
CA ILE A 451 -11.84 -7.06 -30.68
C ILE A 451 -11.44 -5.83 -31.50
N TYR A 452 -10.15 -5.50 -31.56
CA TYR A 452 -9.64 -4.41 -32.40
C TYR A 452 -9.98 -4.63 -33.88
N THR A 453 -9.81 -5.85 -34.38
CA THR A 453 -10.18 -6.22 -35.75
C THR A 453 -11.68 -6.04 -35.98
N ALA A 454 -12.53 -6.51 -35.06
CA ALA A 454 -13.98 -6.33 -35.15
C ALA A 454 -14.39 -4.84 -35.21
N VAL A 455 -13.74 -3.98 -34.42
CA VAL A 455 -13.97 -2.52 -34.45
C VAL A 455 -13.49 -1.89 -35.75
N MET A 456 -12.30 -2.25 -36.23
CA MET A 456 -11.73 -1.67 -37.47
C MET A 456 -12.49 -2.07 -38.74
N MET A 457 -13.30 -3.13 -38.68
CA MET A 457 -14.19 -3.56 -39.76
C MET A 457 -15.57 -2.88 -39.71
N GLN A 458 -15.89 -2.08 -38.69
CA GLN A 458 -17.15 -1.34 -38.64
C GLN A 458 -17.17 -0.22 -39.71
N GLU A 459 -18.32 -0.07 -40.37
CA GLU A 459 -18.57 1.09 -41.23
C GLU A 459 -18.46 2.40 -40.42
N GLY A 460 -17.77 3.39 -40.97
CA GLY A 460 -17.61 4.70 -40.32
C GLY A 460 -16.56 4.78 -39.21
N VAL A 461 -15.74 3.74 -39.00
CA VAL A 461 -14.65 3.74 -37.98
C VAL A 461 -13.72 4.95 -38.08
N GLU A 462 -13.51 5.48 -39.28
CA GLU A 462 -12.70 6.68 -39.56
C GLU A 462 -13.22 7.94 -38.84
N SER A 463 -14.53 8.03 -38.64
CA SER A 463 -15.23 9.14 -37.98
C SER A 463 -15.49 8.90 -36.49
N ARG A 464 -15.18 7.72 -35.98
CA ARG A 464 -15.42 7.32 -34.59
C ARG A 464 -14.57 8.15 -33.64
N LEU A 465 -15.23 8.82 -32.69
CA LEU A 465 -14.55 9.53 -31.63
C LEU A 465 -14.00 8.57 -30.56
N ALA A 466 -12.78 8.84 -30.12
CA ALA A 466 -12.13 8.15 -29.04
C ALA A 466 -11.37 9.14 -28.15
N LEU A 467 -11.38 8.88 -26.84
CA LEU A 467 -10.62 9.66 -25.87
C LEU A 467 -9.41 8.84 -25.42
N ASN A 468 -8.21 9.43 -25.50
CA ASN A 468 -7.02 8.88 -24.87
C ASN A 468 -6.61 9.77 -23.71
N ILE A 469 -6.71 9.26 -22.49
CA ILE A 469 -6.06 9.87 -21.33
C ILE A 469 -4.73 9.17 -21.13
N GLN A 470 -3.66 9.87 -21.48
CA GLN A 470 -2.31 9.34 -21.55
C GLN A 470 -1.45 9.85 -20.39
N ARG A 471 -0.62 8.98 -19.83
CA ARG A 471 0.49 9.37 -18.95
C ARG A 471 1.82 8.85 -19.47
N SER A 472 2.70 9.77 -19.89
CA SER A 472 4.06 9.43 -20.33
C SER A 472 5.02 9.51 -19.16
N ASP A 473 5.61 8.38 -18.79
CA ASP A 473 6.50 8.24 -17.64
C ASP A 473 7.97 8.34 -18.07
N PHE A 474 8.75 9.13 -17.36
CA PHE A 474 10.16 9.42 -17.62
C PHE A 474 11.03 9.24 -16.37
N MET A 475 12.31 8.99 -16.57
CA MET A 475 13.33 9.00 -15.52
C MET A 475 14.50 9.89 -15.94
N LEU A 476 15.13 10.53 -14.96
CA LEU A 476 16.40 11.22 -15.16
C LEU A 476 17.51 10.19 -15.32
N HIS A 477 18.12 10.14 -16.49
CA HIS A 477 19.19 9.22 -16.83
C HIS A 477 20.56 9.85 -16.63
N ASP A 478 21.37 9.22 -15.78
CA ASP A 478 22.80 9.52 -15.62
C ASP A 478 23.63 8.64 -16.57
N SER A 479 24.32 9.29 -17.50
CA SER A 479 25.23 8.64 -18.45
C SER A 479 26.61 8.31 -17.84
N GLY A 480 26.89 8.78 -16.62
CA GLY A 480 28.13 8.52 -15.90
C GLY A 480 29.26 9.52 -16.18
N SER A 481 29.02 10.59 -16.93
CA SER A 481 30.01 11.66 -17.13
C SER A 481 29.97 12.68 -15.98
N ASN A 482 31.13 13.26 -15.63
CA ASN A 482 31.29 14.17 -14.49
C ASN A 482 30.60 15.55 -14.64
N ASP A 483 29.88 15.79 -15.74
CA ASP A 483 29.27 17.09 -16.03
C ASP A 483 27.80 17.12 -15.58
N SER A 484 27.36 18.15 -14.86
CA SER A 484 25.95 18.27 -14.43
C SER A 484 24.98 18.43 -15.62
N LYS A 485 25.50 18.81 -16.79
CA LYS A 485 24.79 18.80 -18.08
C LYS A 485 24.59 17.38 -18.67
N ALA A 486 25.17 16.34 -18.07
CA ALA A 486 25.09 14.95 -18.51
C ALA A 486 23.73 14.27 -18.26
N LEU A 487 22.87 14.89 -17.45
CA LEU A 487 21.54 14.35 -17.17
C LEU A 487 20.64 14.50 -18.40
N SER A 488 20.09 13.38 -18.84
CA SER A 488 19.11 13.32 -19.92
C SER A 488 17.78 12.79 -19.41
N LEU A 489 16.68 13.18 -20.05
CA LEU A 489 15.37 12.61 -19.78
C LEU A 489 15.22 11.34 -20.62
N LYS A 490 14.85 10.22 -20.01
CA LYS A 490 14.60 8.96 -20.72
C LYS A 490 13.22 8.41 -20.41
N GLN A 491 12.47 8.06 -21.46
CA GLN A 491 11.12 7.52 -21.34
C GLN A 491 11.19 6.12 -20.75
N VAL A 492 10.43 5.89 -19.68
CA VAL A 492 10.25 4.58 -19.04
C VAL A 492 9.22 3.78 -19.82
N GLU A 493 8.06 4.39 -20.06
CA GLU A 493 6.92 3.86 -20.79
C GLU A 493 5.86 4.94 -21.02
N VAL A 494 4.96 4.70 -21.97
CA VAL A 494 3.72 5.46 -22.13
C VAL A 494 2.55 4.60 -21.70
N ASN A 495 1.69 5.13 -20.83
CA ASN A 495 0.49 4.45 -20.35
C ASN A 495 -0.75 5.06 -21.02
N ASN A 496 -1.43 4.28 -21.88
CA ASN A 496 -2.66 4.70 -22.56
C ASN A 496 -3.93 4.14 -21.91
N ILE A 497 -3.79 3.22 -20.95
CA ILE A 497 -4.92 2.59 -20.26
C ILE A 497 -4.76 2.75 -18.75
N SER A 498 -5.87 3.05 -18.05
CA SER A 498 -5.92 3.12 -16.58
C SER A 498 -4.85 4.01 -15.93
N ALA A 499 -4.48 5.12 -16.58
CA ALA A 499 -3.52 6.10 -16.06
C ALA A 499 -3.98 6.66 -14.69
N SER A 500 -3.44 6.08 -13.62
CA SER A 500 -3.89 6.34 -12.24
C SER A 500 -3.15 7.50 -11.56
N PHE A 501 -3.68 7.95 -10.42
CA PHE A 501 -3.12 8.96 -9.51
C PHE A 501 -3.21 10.40 -10.01
N ALA A 502 -4.15 10.70 -10.91
CA ALA A 502 -4.40 12.07 -11.34
C ALA A 502 -5.04 12.92 -10.23
N GLY A 503 -5.96 12.36 -9.45
CA GLY A 503 -6.59 13.02 -8.31
C GLY A 503 -5.64 13.12 -7.13
N LEU A 504 -5.09 11.98 -6.68
CA LEU A 504 -4.18 11.95 -5.53
C LEU A 504 -2.86 12.71 -5.80
N GLY A 505 -2.35 12.69 -7.04
CA GLY A 505 -1.17 13.47 -7.43
C GLY A 505 -1.39 14.98 -7.24
N ALA A 506 -2.55 15.50 -7.65
CA ALA A 506 -2.92 16.90 -7.45
C ALA A 506 -3.03 17.26 -5.95
N GLN A 507 -3.59 16.37 -5.13
CA GLN A 507 -3.68 16.56 -3.67
C GLN A 507 -2.29 16.53 -3.00
N CYS A 508 -1.40 15.64 -3.45
CA CYS A 508 -0.01 15.57 -2.98
C CYS A 508 0.74 16.89 -3.24
N SER A 509 0.59 17.49 -4.42
CA SER A 509 1.19 18.79 -4.74
C SER A 509 0.64 19.92 -3.85
N LYS A 510 -0.66 19.92 -3.53
CA LYS A 510 -1.26 20.86 -2.56
C LYS A 510 -0.66 20.68 -1.17
N LEU A 511 -0.45 19.43 -0.73
CA LEU A 511 0.22 19.11 0.53
C LEU A 511 1.68 19.58 0.53
N HIS A 512 2.45 19.32 -0.52
CA HIS A 512 3.83 19.80 -0.64
C HIS A 512 3.92 21.33 -0.62
N LYS A 513 3.03 22.03 -1.33
CA LYS A 513 2.97 23.50 -1.31
C LYS A 513 2.68 24.03 0.09
N ARG A 514 1.77 23.38 0.83
CA ARG A 514 1.50 23.69 2.24
C ARG A 514 2.71 23.44 3.14
N ILE A 515 3.42 22.32 2.95
CA ILE A 515 4.64 21.98 3.71
C ILE A 515 5.74 23.00 3.42
N PHE A 516 5.98 23.35 2.17
CA PHE A 516 6.98 24.34 1.77
C PHE A 516 6.63 25.75 2.25
N ARG A 517 5.36 26.15 2.28
CA ARG A 517 4.95 27.43 2.91
C ARG A 517 5.37 27.52 4.38
N LYS A 518 5.52 26.40 5.08
CA LYS A 518 5.98 26.35 6.48
C LYS A 518 7.50 26.23 6.59
N LEU A 519 8.13 25.37 5.80
CA LEU A 519 9.56 25.06 5.91
C LEU A 519 10.45 26.03 5.13
N HIS A 520 10.05 26.40 3.91
CA HIS A 520 10.80 27.24 2.98
C HIS A 520 9.85 28.10 2.14
N PRO A 521 9.27 29.19 2.70
CA PRO A 521 8.24 29.99 2.02
C PRO A 521 8.67 30.54 0.65
N THR A 522 9.96 30.84 0.48
CA THR A 522 10.54 31.33 -0.79
C THR A 522 10.52 30.29 -1.91
N LEU A 523 10.47 28.99 -1.58
CA LEU A 523 10.36 27.89 -2.54
C LEU A 523 8.90 27.46 -2.76
N ALA A 524 7.95 28.02 -2.02
CA ALA A 524 6.53 27.68 -2.12
C ALA A 524 5.78 28.47 -3.22
N THR A 525 6.49 28.85 -4.29
CA THR A 525 5.99 29.62 -5.42
C THR A 525 5.64 28.70 -6.59
N GLU A 526 4.79 29.17 -7.51
CA GLU A 526 4.46 28.48 -8.77
C GLU A 526 5.70 28.20 -9.63
N GLU A 527 6.76 28.99 -9.44
CA GLU A 527 8.02 28.78 -10.14
C GLU A 527 8.65 27.43 -9.77
N TYR A 528 8.71 27.05 -8.49
CA TYR A 528 9.35 25.82 -8.02
C TYR A 528 8.36 24.67 -7.81
N LEU A 529 7.10 24.98 -7.50
CA LEU A 529 5.99 24.05 -7.32
C LEU A 529 4.85 24.44 -8.26
N PRO A 530 4.94 24.14 -9.57
CA PRO A 530 3.90 24.48 -10.51
C PRO A 530 2.59 23.76 -10.16
N GLU A 531 1.48 24.44 -10.41
CA GLU A 531 0.14 23.89 -10.24
C GLU A 531 -0.01 22.52 -10.93
N ASN A 532 -0.46 21.53 -10.15
CA ASN A 532 -0.66 20.18 -10.67
C ASN A 532 -2.10 20.00 -11.16
N LYS A 533 -2.28 20.23 -12.47
CA LYS A 533 -3.58 20.13 -13.16
C LYS A 533 -3.96 18.71 -13.57
N SER A 534 -3.36 17.66 -13.00
CA SER A 534 -3.61 16.28 -13.44
C SER A 534 -5.08 15.88 -13.27
N LEU A 535 -5.70 16.28 -12.15
CA LEU A 535 -7.13 16.07 -11.91
C LEU A 535 -7.99 16.82 -12.94
N ASP A 536 -7.67 18.09 -13.20
CA ASP A 536 -8.42 18.93 -14.13
C ASP A 536 -8.31 18.42 -15.57
N THR A 537 -7.11 18.02 -16.00
CA THR A 537 -6.84 17.44 -17.32
C THR A 537 -7.70 16.19 -17.56
N VAL A 538 -7.66 15.23 -16.63
CA VAL A 538 -8.42 13.97 -16.76
C VAL A 538 -9.92 14.23 -16.75
N SER A 539 -10.40 15.08 -15.84
CA SER A 539 -11.83 15.40 -15.71
C SER A 539 -12.36 16.17 -16.92
N THR A 540 -11.59 17.16 -17.41
CA THR A 540 -11.93 17.94 -18.61
C THR A 540 -12.01 17.04 -19.84
N GLY A 541 -11.05 16.12 -20.03
CA GLY A 541 -11.09 15.17 -21.16
C GLY A 541 -12.36 14.32 -21.16
N LEU A 542 -12.79 13.83 -19.98
CA LEU A 542 -14.03 13.05 -19.83
C LEU A 542 -15.28 13.91 -20.09
N VAL A 543 -15.33 15.14 -19.57
CA VAL A 543 -16.43 16.09 -19.84
C VAL A 543 -16.50 16.44 -21.33
N LYS A 544 -15.36 16.69 -21.98
CA LYS A 544 -15.29 17.00 -23.42
C LYS A 544 -15.76 15.83 -24.28
N ALA A 545 -15.42 14.59 -23.90
CA ALA A 545 -15.95 13.40 -24.56
C ALA A 545 -17.47 13.29 -24.39
N TRP A 546 -17.98 13.54 -23.18
CA TRP A 546 -19.42 13.56 -22.92
C TRP A 546 -20.16 14.65 -23.72
N GLU A 547 -19.61 15.87 -23.77
CA GLU A 547 -20.13 16.96 -24.60
C GLU A 547 -20.15 16.59 -26.10
N ALA A 548 -19.08 15.93 -26.58
CA ALA A 548 -18.97 15.50 -27.97
C ALA A 548 -19.91 14.34 -28.33
N TYR A 549 -20.33 13.53 -27.35
CA TYR A 549 -21.36 12.50 -27.55
C TYR A 549 -22.75 13.13 -27.81
N GLY A 550 -23.03 14.29 -27.19
CA GLY A 550 -24.19 15.14 -27.50
C GLY A 550 -25.50 14.76 -26.81
N GLN A 551 -25.58 13.62 -26.10
CA GLN A 551 -26.76 13.23 -25.31
C GLN A 551 -26.59 13.65 -23.85
N LYS A 552 -27.42 14.61 -23.39
CA LYS A 552 -27.31 15.22 -22.05
C LYS A 552 -27.65 14.25 -20.91
N ASP A 553 -28.57 13.33 -21.13
CA ASP A 553 -29.00 12.38 -20.10
C ASP A 553 -28.12 11.11 -20.06
N ALA A 554 -27.16 11.00 -20.99
CA ALA A 554 -26.27 9.85 -21.05
C ALA A 554 -25.11 10.00 -20.05
N ALA A 555 -24.73 8.90 -19.40
CA ALA A 555 -23.79 8.87 -18.30
C ALA A 555 -22.33 8.68 -18.75
N ILE A 556 -21.41 9.15 -17.89
CA ILE A 556 -20.00 8.76 -17.89
C ILE A 556 -19.85 7.55 -16.98
N ALA A 557 -19.59 6.38 -17.55
CA ALA A 557 -19.44 5.12 -16.85
C ALA A 557 -17.96 4.82 -16.53
N PHE A 558 -17.61 4.81 -15.26
CA PHE A 558 -16.32 4.31 -14.77
C PHE A 558 -16.37 2.78 -14.69
N ILE A 559 -15.64 2.11 -15.57
CA ILE A 559 -15.49 0.65 -15.55
C ILE A 559 -14.31 0.32 -14.63
N SER A 560 -14.57 -0.27 -13.46
CA SER A 560 -13.58 -0.52 -12.40
C SER A 560 -13.40 -1.99 -12.03
N GLU A 561 -12.33 -2.29 -11.29
CA GLU A 561 -12.08 -3.59 -10.67
C GLU A 561 -13.06 -3.85 -9.52
N ASP A 562 -13.39 -5.12 -9.25
CA ASP A 562 -14.24 -5.54 -8.12
C ASP A 562 -13.72 -5.02 -6.77
N ALA A 563 -12.40 -4.95 -6.61
CA ALA A 563 -11.71 -4.46 -5.42
C ALA A 563 -10.68 -3.38 -5.80
N CYS A 564 -11.10 -2.11 -5.78
CA CYS A 564 -10.29 -0.99 -6.25
C CYS A 564 -9.45 -0.36 -5.12
N ARG A 565 -8.13 -0.66 -5.10
CA ARG A 565 -7.19 -0.12 -4.09
C ARG A 565 -7.01 1.41 -4.14
N ASN A 566 -7.23 2.01 -5.30
CA ASN A 566 -7.06 3.44 -5.55
C ASN A 566 -8.41 4.15 -5.76
N ILE A 567 -9.51 3.64 -5.18
CA ILE A 567 -10.85 4.21 -5.35
C ILE A 567 -10.93 5.70 -5.00
N ALA A 568 -10.19 6.15 -3.98
CA ALA A 568 -10.13 7.56 -3.58
C ALA A 568 -9.59 8.48 -4.69
N ASP A 569 -8.71 7.99 -5.56
CA ASP A 569 -8.24 8.72 -6.74
C ASP A 569 -9.37 8.93 -7.76
N HIS A 570 -10.21 7.91 -7.95
CA HIS A 570 -11.32 7.96 -8.90
C HIS A 570 -12.42 8.90 -8.40
N ARG A 571 -12.75 8.84 -7.10
CA ARG A 571 -13.78 9.70 -6.49
C ARG A 571 -13.48 11.19 -6.64
N LEU A 572 -12.19 11.57 -6.63
CA LEU A 572 -11.78 12.94 -6.91
C LEU A 572 -12.09 13.36 -8.35
N ILE A 573 -11.93 12.45 -9.32
CA ILE A 573 -12.26 12.70 -10.74
C ILE A 573 -13.76 12.80 -10.91
N GLU A 574 -14.53 11.87 -10.33
CA GLU A 574 -16.00 11.89 -10.34
C GLU A 574 -16.54 13.22 -9.81
N HIS A 575 -16.08 13.63 -8.63
CA HIS A 575 -16.49 14.91 -8.04
C HIS A 575 -16.09 16.12 -8.90
N SER A 576 -14.90 16.10 -9.52
CA SER A 576 -14.48 17.18 -10.41
C SER A 576 -15.36 17.28 -11.66
N ILE A 577 -15.78 16.15 -12.25
CA ILE A 577 -16.70 16.11 -13.39
C ILE A 577 -18.06 16.69 -12.99
N GLU A 578 -18.60 16.27 -11.85
CA GLU A 578 -19.86 16.78 -11.32
C GLU A 578 -19.80 18.30 -11.14
N MET A 579 -18.73 18.82 -10.52
CA MET A 579 -18.56 20.25 -10.32
C MET A 579 -18.40 21.01 -11.66
N MET A 580 -17.62 20.49 -12.60
CA MET A 580 -17.42 21.10 -13.93
C MET A 580 -18.70 21.17 -14.76
N THR A 581 -19.57 20.16 -14.61
CA THR A 581 -20.83 20.07 -15.36
C THR A 581 -21.99 20.69 -14.62
N GLY A 582 -21.82 21.11 -13.36
CA GLY A 582 -22.91 21.56 -12.50
C GLY A 582 -23.91 20.44 -12.21
N TYR A 583 -23.41 19.22 -12.00
CA TYR A 583 -24.16 17.98 -11.78
C TYR A 583 -25.06 17.56 -12.96
N ARG A 584 -24.84 18.12 -14.16
CA ARG A 584 -25.63 17.80 -15.37
C ARG A 584 -25.21 16.50 -16.04
N ALA A 585 -23.95 16.07 -15.91
CA ALA A 585 -23.49 14.82 -16.47
C ALA A 585 -23.65 13.70 -15.43
N PRO A 586 -24.49 12.67 -15.67
CA PRO A 586 -24.58 11.54 -14.76
C PRO A 586 -23.26 10.78 -14.72
N VAL A 587 -22.75 10.46 -13.53
CA VAL A 587 -21.52 9.67 -13.36
C VAL A 587 -21.87 8.36 -12.66
N ILE A 588 -21.55 7.23 -13.29
CA ILE A 588 -21.88 5.89 -12.78
C ILE A 588 -20.64 5.01 -12.69
N ARG A 589 -20.69 4.00 -11.82
CA ARG A 589 -19.60 3.02 -11.64
C ARG A 589 -20.10 1.63 -11.94
N LEU A 590 -19.35 0.90 -12.76
CA LEU A 590 -19.62 -0.49 -13.09
C LEU A 590 -18.37 -1.32 -12.82
N ASN A 591 -18.54 -2.41 -12.08
CA ASN A 591 -17.49 -3.42 -12.00
C ASN A 591 -17.42 -4.16 -13.35
N LEU A 592 -16.23 -4.38 -13.88
CA LEU A 592 -16.05 -5.08 -15.16
C LEU A 592 -16.77 -6.43 -15.19
N ASN A 593 -16.78 -7.15 -14.06
CA ASN A 593 -17.43 -8.47 -13.94
C ASN A 593 -18.95 -8.40 -13.74
N GLU A 594 -19.51 -7.20 -13.53
CA GLU A 594 -20.96 -6.97 -13.50
C GLU A 594 -21.51 -6.54 -14.86
N CYS A 595 -20.64 -6.06 -15.76
CA CYS A 595 -21.01 -5.66 -17.12
C CYS A 595 -21.86 -6.72 -17.86
N PRO A 596 -21.56 -8.03 -17.81
CA PRO A 596 -22.39 -9.03 -18.50
C PRO A 596 -23.86 -9.07 -18.04
N LYS A 597 -24.13 -8.61 -16.82
CA LYS A 597 -25.49 -8.61 -16.23
C LYS A 597 -26.16 -7.25 -16.32
N LYS A 598 -25.38 -6.17 -16.38
CA LYS A 598 -25.86 -4.79 -16.29
C LYS A 598 -25.84 -4.06 -17.62
N LEU A 599 -24.95 -4.41 -18.56
CA LEU A 599 -24.85 -3.73 -19.84
C LEU A 599 -25.68 -4.43 -20.91
N VAL A 600 -26.43 -3.64 -21.67
CA VAL A 600 -27.14 -4.07 -22.86
C VAL A 600 -26.85 -3.07 -23.98
N SER A 601 -26.75 -3.57 -25.21
CA SER A 601 -26.60 -2.75 -26.41
C SER A 601 -27.89 -2.80 -27.23
N VAL A 602 -28.45 -1.64 -27.54
CA VAL A 602 -29.64 -1.46 -28.40
C VAL A 602 -29.30 -0.45 -29.49
N ASP A 603 -29.40 -0.84 -30.76
CA ASP A 603 -29.03 0.00 -31.92
C ASP A 603 -27.60 0.58 -31.83
N ASN A 604 -26.65 -0.25 -31.38
CA ASN A 604 -25.26 0.12 -31.07
C ASN A 604 -25.13 1.19 -29.97
N ARG A 605 -26.17 1.52 -29.21
CA ARG A 605 -26.07 2.38 -28.02
C ARG A 605 -26.01 1.52 -26.77
N LEU A 606 -25.18 1.92 -25.81
CA LEU A 606 -24.93 1.15 -24.60
C LEU A 606 -25.81 1.67 -23.47
N PHE A 607 -26.49 0.78 -22.77
CA PHE A 607 -27.39 1.11 -21.65
C PHE A 607 -27.03 0.30 -20.42
N VAL A 608 -27.25 0.88 -19.24
CA VAL A 608 -27.11 0.22 -17.94
C VAL A 608 -28.48 -0.19 -17.40
N HIS A 609 -28.59 -1.43 -16.95
CA HIS A 609 -29.75 -2.01 -16.30
C HIS A 609 -29.48 -2.37 -14.82
N PRO A 610 -30.51 -2.25 -13.95
CA PRO A 610 -31.81 -1.62 -14.22
C PRO A 610 -31.71 -0.08 -14.31
N GLY A 611 -32.62 0.57 -15.04
CA GLY A 611 -32.68 2.04 -15.18
C GLY A 611 -32.56 2.57 -16.62
N ASN A 612 -32.11 1.75 -17.58
CA ASN A 612 -31.95 2.12 -18.99
C ASN A 612 -31.15 3.41 -19.21
N VAL A 613 -30.12 3.64 -18.37
CA VAL A 613 -29.28 4.85 -18.48
C VAL A 613 -28.33 4.66 -19.66
N GLU A 614 -28.45 5.50 -20.69
CA GLU A 614 -27.55 5.50 -21.85
C GLU A 614 -26.13 5.87 -21.41
N VAL A 615 -25.11 5.23 -21.96
CA VAL A 615 -23.70 5.49 -21.64
C VAL A 615 -23.06 6.30 -22.77
N ALA A 616 -22.71 7.55 -22.49
CA ALA A 616 -21.98 8.43 -23.40
C ALA A 616 -20.49 8.10 -23.45
N VAL A 617 -19.88 7.86 -22.29
CA VAL A 617 -18.44 7.63 -22.15
C VAL A 617 -18.18 6.40 -21.29
N ALA A 618 -17.40 5.45 -21.79
CA ALA A 618 -16.92 4.31 -21.01
C ALA A 618 -15.44 4.51 -20.65
N TYR A 619 -15.18 4.86 -19.38
CA TYR A 619 -13.84 5.13 -18.86
C TYR A 619 -13.28 3.88 -18.16
N PHE A 620 -12.32 3.22 -18.81
CA PHE A 620 -11.71 1.98 -18.32
C PHE A 620 -10.61 2.27 -17.28
N ARG A 621 -10.89 1.86 -16.03
CA ARG A 621 -9.94 1.77 -14.92
C ARG A 621 -9.53 0.33 -14.60
N THR A 622 -9.83 -0.60 -15.51
CA THR A 622 -9.66 -2.05 -15.44
C THR A 622 -9.63 -2.62 -16.86
N GLY A 623 -9.43 -3.94 -17.01
CA GLY A 623 -9.41 -4.63 -18.31
C GLY A 623 -8.05 -4.64 -19.01
N TYR A 624 -6.97 -4.35 -18.28
CA TYR A 624 -5.60 -4.29 -18.78
C TYR A 624 -4.73 -5.49 -18.38
N LEU A 625 -5.28 -6.44 -17.61
CA LEU A 625 -4.59 -7.68 -17.21
C LEU A 625 -5.46 -8.93 -17.44
N PRO A 626 -4.86 -10.10 -17.76
CA PRO A 626 -5.62 -11.32 -18.06
C PRO A 626 -6.56 -11.77 -16.94
N HIS A 627 -6.13 -11.70 -15.68
CA HIS A 627 -6.92 -12.15 -14.53
C HIS A 627 -8.12 -11.26 -14.19
N GLN A 628 -8.26 -10.09 -14.84
CA GLN A 628 -9.43 -9.22 -14.69
C GLN A 628 -10.63 -9.72 -15.52
N PHE A 629 -10.40 -10.65 -16.46
CA PHE A 629 -11.43 -11.29 -17.27
C PHE A 629 -11.71 -12.70 -16.72
N LEU A 630 -12.76 -12.84 -15.91
CA LEU A 630 -13.06 -14.10 -15.22
C LEU A 630 -13.49 -15.23 -16.17
N ASP A 631 -14.22 -14.87 -17.22
CA ASP A 631 -14.77 -15.80 -18.21
C ASP A 631 -15.08 -15.06 -19.53
N ASP A 632 -15.53 -15.81 -20.54
CA ASP A 632 -15.83 -15.26 -21.87
C ASP A 632 -17.01 -14.29 -21.88
N SER A 633 -17.90 -14.29 -20.88
CA SER A 633 -19.00 -13.31 -20.81
C SER A 633 -18.49 -11.89 -20.57
N VAL A 634 -17.38 -11.75 -19.83
CA VAL A 634 -16.70 -10.47 -19.61
C VAL A 634 -16.04 -9.99 -20.89
N TRP A 635 -15.42 -10.89 -21.66
CA TRP A 635 -14.88 -10.58 -22.99
C TRP A 635 -15.98 -10.14 -23.97
N ASN A 636 -17.13 -10.81 -23.98
CA ASN A 636 -18.30 -10.41 -24.78
C ASN A 636 -18.82 -9.03 -24.38
N SER A 637 -18.77 -8.69 -23.09
CA SER A 637 -19.14 -7.35 -22.61
C SER A 637 -18.15 -6.28 -23.11
N LEU A 638 -16.85 -6.57 -23.10
CA LEU A 638 -15.85 -5.67 -23.68
C LEU A 638 -16.08 -5.47 -25.19
N LEU A 639 -16.32 -6.55 -25.94
CA LEU A 639 -16.66 -6.46 -27.36
C LEU A 639 -17.93 -5.62 -27.58
N MET A 640 -18.96 -5.81 -26.77
CA MET A 640 -20.20 -5.03 -26.83
C MET A 640 -19.95 -3.54 -26.57
N ILE A 641 -19.18 -3.19 -25.53
CA ILE A 641 -18.81 -1.80 -25.24
C ILE A 641 -18.03 -1.21 -26.42
N GLU A 642 -17.06 -1.96 -26.96
CA GLU A 642 -16.23 -1.51 -28.07
C GLU A 642 -17.03 -1.30 -29.36
N LEU A 643 -17.97 -2.16 -29.70
CA LEU A 643 -18.82 -2.00 -30.89
C LEU A 643 -19.91 -0.92 -30.72
N SER A 644 -20.17 -0.45 -29.49
CA SER A 644 -21.14 0.61 -29.23
C SER A 644 -20.68 2.00 -29.69
N LYS A 645 -21.63 2.94 -29.76
CA LYS A 645 -21.44 4.37 -30.06
C LYS A 645 -20.81 5.14 -28.92
N ALA A 646 -20.83 4.63 -27.68
CA ALA A 646 -20.21 5.29 -26.53
C ALA A 646 -18.75 5.64 -26.85
N ILE A 647 -18.24 6.77 -26.35
CA ILE A 647 -16.83 7.13 -26.51
C ILE A 647 -16.03 6.36 -25.46
N LYS A 648 -15.03 5.58 -25.88
CA LYS A 648 -14.22 4.77 -24.96
C LYS A 648 -12.96 5.53 -24.57
N CYS A 649 -12.58 5.39 -23.30
CA CYS A 649 -11.36 5.96 -22.73
C CYS A 649 -10.57 4.94 -21.91
N PRO A 650 -9.51 4.35 -22.49
CA PRO A 650 -9.26 4.23 -23.92
C PRO A 650 -10.22 3.25 -24.60
N TRP A 651 -10.27 3.28 -25.93
CA TRP A 651 -10.71 2.12 -26.73
C TRP A 651 -9.53 1.15 -26.96
N VAL A 652 -9.84 -0.08 -27.38
CA VAL A 652 -8.86 -1.17 -27.54
C VAL A 652 -7.65 -0.82 -28.41
N GLY A 653 -7.80 0.03 -29.44
CA GLY A 653 -6.68 0.46 -30.28
C GLY A 653 -5.59 1.23 -29.51
N PHE A 654 -5.95 2.04 -28.52
CA PHE A 654 -4.98 2.72 -27.64
C PHE A 654 -4.31 1.76 -26.67
N HIS A 655 -5.03 0.73 -26.20
CA HIS A 655 -4.47 -0.33 -25.36
C HIS A 655 -3.39 -1.10 -26.16
N LEU A 656 -3.70 -1.52 -27.40
CA LEU A 656 -2.74 -2.18 -28.29
C LEU A 656 -1.58 -1.27 -28.68
N ALA A 657 -1.84 0.02 -28.95
CA ALA A 657 -0.79 1.00 -29.21
C ALA A 657 0.15 1.16 -28.00
N GLY A 658 -0.34 0.94 -26.77
CA GLY A 658 0.44 0.98 -25.54
C GLY A 658 1.35 -0.23 -25.31
N THR A 659 1.22 -1.32 -26.07
CA THR A 659 2.05 -2.52 -25.90
C THR A 659 3.54 -2.23 -26.05
N LYS A 660 4.38 -2.94 -25.28
CA LYS A 660 5.85 -2.71 -25.30
C LYS A 660 6.44 -2.93 -26.68
N LYS A 661 5.87 -3.83 -27.47
CA LYS A 661 6.25 -4.06 -28.87
C LYS A 661 6.04 -2.82 -29.73
N VAL A 662 4.89 -2.17 -29.65
CA VAL A 662 4.64 -0.92 -30.37
C VAL A 662 5.57 0.18 -29.88
N GLN A 663 5.76 0.35 -28.56
CA GLN A 663 6.70 1.34 -28.01
C GLN A 663 8.14 1.10 -28.52
N GLN A 664 8.57 -0.16 -28.65
CA GLN A 664 9.87 -0.53 -29.21
C GLN A 664 10.02 -0.11 -30.67
N LEU A 665 9.00 -0.36 -31.50
CA LEU A 665 9.02 0.03 -32.92
C LEU A 665 9.01 1.55 -33.09
N LEU A 666 8.25 2.27 -32.28
CA LEU A 666 8.21 3.74 -32.25
C LEU A 666 9.54 4.37 -31.77
N GLY A 667 10.45 3.56 -31.20
CA GLY A 667 11.83 3.98 -30.94
C GLY A 667 12.70 4.10 -32.19
N LYS A 668 12.21 3.71 -33.37
CA LYS A 668 12.95 3.76 -34.64
C LYS A 668 12.46 4.89 -35.56
N PRO A 669 13.37 5.68 -36.17
CA PRO A 669 13.00 6.83 -37.00
C PRO A 669 12.03 6.50 -38.15
N GLU A 670 12.21 5.36 -38.81
CA GLU A 670 11.39 4.93 -39.94
C GLU A 670 9.91 4.73 -39.58
N ASN A 671 9.63 4.21 -38.39
CA ASN A 671 8.27 4.03 -37.90
C ASN A 671 7.66 5.38 -37.46
N LEU A 672 8.46 6.26 -36.88
CA LEU A 672 7.99 7.61 -36.53
C LEU A 672 7.61 8.43 -37.76
N ARG A 673 8.36 8.31 -38.87
CA ARG A 673 8.06 8.98 -40.14
C ARG A 673 6.72 8.56 -40.75
N ARG A 674 6.21 7.36 -40.42
CA ARG A 674 4.87 6.93 -40.83
C ARG A 674 3.78 7.79 -40.20
N PHE A 675 4.00 8.28 -38.97
CA PHE A 675 2.97 8.96 -38.18
C PHE A 675 3.22 10.46 -38.00
N LEU A 676 4.46 10.93 -38.08
CA LEU A 676 4.84 12.32 -37.85
C LEU A 676 5.56 12.88 -39.08
N LYS A 677 5.15 14.07 -39.52
CA LYS A 677 5.73 14.77 -40.68
C LYS A 677 6.90 15.68 -40.30
N GLU A 678 6.82 16.31 -39.13
CA GLU A 678 7.80 17.28 -38.67
C GLU A 678 9.06 16.59 -38.13
N GLN A 679 10.21 16.83 -38.76
CA GLN A 679 11.48 16.23 -38.34
C GLN A 679 11.85 16.60 -36.90
N GLN A 680 11.58 17.83 -36.46
CA GLN A 680 11.91 18.26 -35.10
C GLN A 680 11.12 17.49 -34.04
N ALA A 681 9.85 17.15 -34.31
CA ALA A 681 9.04 16.32 -33.41
C ALA A 681 9.61 14.89 -33.31
N ILE A 682 10.04 14.32 -34.44
CA ILE A 682 10.73 13.02 -34.49
C ILE A 682 12.00 13.06 -33.65
N ASP A 683 12.83 14.10 -33.82
CA ASP A 683 14.09 14.25 -33.08
C ASP A 683 13.85 14.41 -31.57
N ARG A 684 12.83 15.18 -31.16
CA ARG A 684 12.44 15.32 -29.75
C ARG A 684 12.02 13.99 -29.12
N ILE A 685 11.22 13.19 -29.81
CA ILE A 685 10.79 11.86 -29.33
C ILE A 685 11.99 10.92 -29.25
N LEU A 686 12.81 10.83 -30.30
CA LEU A 686 14.00 9.98 -30.31
C LEU A 686 15.01 10.37 -29.21
N SER A 687 15.08 11.65 -28.82
CA SER A 687 15.98 12.12 -27.76
C SER A 687 15.71 11.46 -26.40
N VAL A 688 14.46 11.12 -26.10
CA VAL A 688 14.04 10.49 -24.83
C VAL A 688 13.97 8.97 -24.92
N CYS A 689 14.02 8.40 -26.11
CA CYS A 689 13.99 6.95 -26.28
C CYS A 689 15.25 6.30 -25.68
N MET A 690 15.05 5.15 -25.06
CA MET A 690 16.12 4.21 -24.74
C MET A 690 16.17 3.10 -25.79
N PRO A 691 17.35 2.50 -26.05
CA PRO A 691 17.44 1.33 -26.91
C PRO A 691 16.51 0.21 -26.43
N MET A 692 15.64 -0.26 -27.32
CA MET A 692 14.69 -1.34 -27.12
C MET A 692 14.75 -2.31 -28.30
N TYR A 693 14.72 -3.60 -28.00
CA TYR A 693 14.95 -4.69 -28.95
C TYR A 693 13.83 -5.72 -28.84
N GLY A 694 13.24 -6.06 -29.99
CA GLY A 694 12.40 -7.25 -30.14
C GLY A 694 13.23 -8.53 -30.07
N LEU A 695 12.56 -9.65 -29.86
CA LEU A 695 13.16 -10.98 -29.81
C LEU A 695 12.51 -11.93 -30.84
N GLU A 696 12.37 -11.46 -32.08
CA GLU A 696 11.74 -12.19 -33.18
C GLU A 696 12.52 -13.47 -33.54
N ARG A 697 11.81 -14.59 -33.70
CA ARG A 697 12.39 -15.93 -33.89
C ARG A 697 13.26 -16.09 -35.15
N ASN A 698 13.07 -15.22 -36.14
CA ASN A 698 13.76 -15.25 -37.43
C ASN A 698 14.62 -14.00 -37.71
N SER A 699 14.88 -13.17 -36.69
CA SER A 699 15.72 -11.97 -36.83
C SER A 699 17.18 -12.26 -36.47
N PRO A 700 18.15 -11.96 -37.35
CA PRO A 700 19.58 -12.01 -37.00
C PRO A 700 19.92 -11.11 -35.81
N GLU A 701 19.26 -9.97 -35.69
CA GLU A 701 19.43 -9.00 -34.60
C GLU A 701 19.09 -9.62 -33.23
N THR A 702 18.05 -10.48 -33.16
CA THR A 702 17.68 -11.21 -31.94
C THR A 702 18.87 -12.00 -31.38
N SER A 703 19.63 -12.68 -32.24
CA SER A 703 20.78 -13.48 -31.79
C SER A 703 21.90 -12.61 -31.21
N VAL A 704 22.12 -11.42 -31.78
CA VAL A 704 23.11 -10.45 -31.29
C VAL A 704 22.67 -9.89 -29.93
N VAL A 705 21.42 -9.44 -29.83
CA VAL A 705 20.85 -8.87 -28.60
C VAL A 705 20.86 -9.90 -27.48
N LEU A 706 20.46 -11.15 -27.75
CA LEU A 706 20.51 -12.22 -26.75
C LEU A 706 21.94 -12.44 -26.25
N LYS A 707 22.94 -12.44 -27.14
CA LYS A 707 24.35 -12.57 -26.74
C LYS A 707 24.81 -11.40 -25.83
N GLU A 708 24.41 -10.17 -26.14
CA GLU A 708 24.74 -8.99 -25.32
C GLU A 708 24.03 -9.01 -23.96
N VAL A 709 22.74 -9.37 -23.93
CA VAL A 709 21.94 -9.47 -22.71
C VAL A 709 22.43 -10.58 -21.80
N LEU A 710 22.81 -11.74 -22.35
CA LEU A 710 23.39 -12.84 -21.60
C LEU A 710 24.77 -12.48 -21.03
N ALA A 711 25.53 -11.62 -21.73
CA ALA A 711 26.83 -11.13 -21.25
C ALA A 711 26.73 -10.06 -20.16
N ASP A 712 25.71 -9.18 -20.19
CA ASP A 712 25.48 -8.15 -19.15
C ASP A 712 23.99 -7.98 -18.81
N PRO A 713 23.35 -8.95 -18.14
CA PRO A 713 21.92 -8.86 -17.81
C PRO A 713 21.58 -7.71 -16.85
N ALA A 714 22.57 -7.18 -16.12
CA ALA A 714 22.39 -6.04 -15.22
C ALA A 714 22.20 -4.70 -15.97
N GLY A 715 22.68 -4.63 -17.22
CA GLY A 715 22.53 -3.49 -18.12
C GLY A 715 21.18 -3.41 -18.83
N TYR A 716 20.31 -4.42 -18.68
CA TYR A 716 19.04 -4.53 -19.39
C TYR A 716 17.84 -4.75 -18.45
N VAL A 717 16.66 -4.58 -19.02
CA VAL A 717 15.35 -4.90 -18.43
C VAL A 717 14.58 -5.69 -19.47
N LEU A 718 14.09 -6.87 -19.11
CA LEU A 718 13.18 -7.64 -19.96
C LEU A 718 11.74 -7.30 -19.55
N LYS A 719 10.94 -6.84 -20.50
CA LYS A 719 9.57 -6.39 -20.28
C LYS A 719 8.59 -7.26 -21.06
N PRO A 720 7.58 -7.90 -20.42
CA PRO A 720 6.48 -8.53 -21.14
C PRO A 720 5.54 -7.48 -21.76
N GLN A 721 4.59 -7.89 -22.59
CA GLN A 721 3.60 -6.98 -23.17
C GLN A 721 2.57 -6.42 -22.18
N LEU A 722 2.52 -6.97 -20.96
CA LEU A 722 1.56 -6.59 -19.93
C LEU A 722 1.78 -5.17 -19.38
N GLU A 723 0.68 -4.51 -19.02
CA GLU A 723 0.69 -3.21 -18.35
C GLU A 723 1.15 -3.30 -16.89
N GLY A 724 1.75 -2.21 -16.40
CA GLY A 724 2.20 -2.08 -15.01
C GLY A 724 3.64 -2.57 -14.74
N GLY A 725 4.41 -1.76 -14.02
CA GLY A 725 5.84 -2.00 -13.79
C GLY A 725 6.21 -3.25 -12.94
N GLY A 726 5.23 -3.95 -12.35
CA GLY A 726 5.45 -5.14 -11.53
C GLY A 726 5.82 -6.40 -12.32
N ASN A 727 5.63 -6.38 -13.64
CA ASN A 727 5.85 -7.53 -14.52
C ASN A 727 7.25 -7.57 -15.15
N ASN A 728 8.09 -6.57 -14.90
CA ASN A 728 9.43 -6.48 -15.49
C ASN A 728 10.43 -7.45 -14.82
N PHE A 729 11.36 -7.98 -15.61
CA PHE A 729 12.43 -8.86 -15.16
C PHE A 729 13.79 -8.16 -15.25
N TYR A 730 14.62 -8.34 -14.22
CA TYR A 730 15.91 -7.66 -14.06
C TYR A 730 17.01 -8.67 -13.74
N GLY A 731 18.25 -8.39 -14.17
CA GLY A 731 19.41 -9.20 -13.81
C GLY A 731 19.26 -10.66 -14.27
N SER A 732 19.68 -11.60 -13.44
CA SER A 732 19.64 -13.05 -13.73
C SER A 732 18.24 -13.55 -14.13
N LYS A 733 17.16 -12.92 -13.64
CA LYS A 733 15.78 -13.29 -13.99
C LYS A 733 15.48 -13.12 -15.49
N ILE A 734 16.22 -12.25 -16.19
CA ILE A 734 16.15 -12.12 -17.64
C ILE A 734 16.62 -13.43 -18.30
N ILE A 735 17.74 -13.98 -17.83
CA ILE A 735 18.31 -15.24 -18.33
C ILE A 735 17.33 -16.38 -18.09
N SER A 736 16.83 -16.52 -16.85
CA SER A 736 15.91 -17.62 -16.51
C SER A 736 14.65 -17.64 -17.38
N VAL A 737 14.06 -16.46 -17.64
CA VAL A 737 12.87 -16.35 -18.49
C VAL A 737 13.21 -16.68 -19.93
N LEU A 738 14.25 -16.06 -20.51
CA LEU A 738 14.64 -16.28 -21.91
C LEU A 738 15.07 -17.72 -22.20
N SER A 739 15.69 -18.39 -21.23
CA SER A 739 16.05 -19.81 -21.32
C SER A 739 14.83 -20.74 -21.26
N SER A 740 13.80 -20.39 -20.48
CA SER A 740 12.55 -21.17 -20.41
C SER A 740 11.61 -20.94 -21.60
N CYS A 741 11.72 -19.80 -22.29
CA CYS A 741 10.87 -19.46 -23.41
C CYS A 741 11.34 -20.16 -24.70
N SER A 742 10.39 -20.80 -25.38
CA SER A 742 10.51 -21.15 -26.80
C SER A 742 10.77 -19.89 -27.65
N PRO A 743 11.33 -20.04 -28.87
CA PRO A 743 11.52 -18.90 -29.78
C PRO A 743 10.24 -18.09 -30.04
N LEU A 744 9.06 -18.73 -30.04
CA LEU A 744 7.77 -18.05 -30.19
C LEU A 744 7.41 -17.26 -28.93
N GLU A 745 7.53 -17.85 -27.74
CA GLU A 745 7.20 -17.17 -26.48
C GLU A 745 8.10 -15.95 -26.24
N ARG A 746 9.34 -15.95 -26.74
CA ARG A 746 10.24 -14.79 -26.65
C ARG A 746 9.69 -13.55 -27.35
N GLU A 747 8.85 -13.70 -28.37
CA GLU A 747 8.25 -12.57 -29.08
C GLU A 747 7.25 -11.77 -28.22
N SER A 748 6.76 -12.36 -27.12
CA SER A 748 5.96 -11.67 -26.11
C SER A 748 6.77 -10.74 -25.20
N TYR A 749 8.10 -10.67 -25.37
CA TYR A 749 8.99 -9.83 -24.58
C TYR A 749 9.77 -8.82 -25.41
N ILE A 750 10.15 -7.71 -24.77
CA ILE A 750 11.08 -6.71 -25.27
C ILE A 750 12.25 -6.59 -24.29
N VAL A 751 13.47 -6.51 -24.84
CA VAL A 751 14.67 -6.14 -24.07
C VAL A 751 14.87 -4.63 -24.20
N MET A 752 14.98 -3.94 -23.07
CA MET A 752 15.28 -2.51 -23.02
C MET A 752 16.59 -2.27 -22.28
N LYS A 753 17.46 -1.41 -22.82
CA LYS A 753 18.64 -0.96 -22.07
C LYS A 753 18.20 -0.21 -20.82
N LYS A 754 18.76 -0.56 -19.67
CA LYS A 754 18.33 -0.04 -18.37
C LYS A 754 18.59 1.46 -18.26
N ILE A 755 17.60 2.20 -17.75
CA ILE A 755 17.78 3.61 -17.39
C ILE A 755 18.53 3.68 -16.05
N ASN A 756 19.72 4.27 -16.06
CA ASN A 756 20.42 4.64 -14.83
C ASN A 756 19.73 5.85 -14.18
N GLY A 757 18.79 5.63 -13.27
CA GLY A 757 18.06 6.72 -12.64
C GLY A 757 18.89 7.50 -11.62
N CYS A 758 18.68 8.82 -11.57
CA CYS A 758 19.25 9.69 -10.54
C CYS A 758 18.55 9.50 -9.20
N THR A 759 19.32 9.60 -8.11
CA THR A 759 18.78 9.51 -6.74
C THR A 759 18.75 10.87 -6.05
N CYS A 760 17.90 10.98 -5.02
CA CYS A 760 17.87 12.13 -4.11
C CYS A 760 17.49 11.65 -2.70
N GLU A 761 17.60 12.52 -1.71
CA GLU A 761 17.14 12.21 -0.35
C GLU A 761 15.72 12.73 -0.15
N ASN A 762 14.85 11.91 0.42
CA ASN A 762 13.49 12.31 0.79
C ASN A 762 12.98 11.48 1.98
N PHE A 763 11.81 11.80 2.51
CA PHE A 763 11.14 10.99 3.53
C PHE A 763 9.92 10.34 2.90
N ILE A 764 9.76 9.02 3.05
CA ILE A 764 8.54 8.34 2.63
C ILE A 764 7.63 8.21 3.85
N VAL A 765 6.41 8.74 3.74
CA VAL A 765 5.35 8.61 4.74
C VAL A 765 4.46 7.45 4.32
N ARG A 766 4.42 6.41 5.16
CA ARG A 766 3.58 5.22 4.99
C ARG A 766 2.80 4.98 6.28
N CYS A 767 1.60 4.43 6.16
CA CYS A 767 0.85 4.03 7.34
C CYS A 767 1.65 3.00 8.16
N HIS A 768 1.61 3.11 9.49
CA HIS A 768 2.29 2.21 10.43
C HIS A 768 3.82 2.13 10.30
N GLN A 769 4.47 3.06 9.60
CA GLN A 769 5.92 3.12 9.46
C GLN A 769 6.48 4.46 9.92
N ASP A 770 7.63 4.42 10.59
CA ASP A 770 8.35 5.64 10.96
C ASP A 770 8.76 6.41 9.70
N VAL A 771 8.49 7.71 9.69
CA VAL A 771 8.94 8.61 8.64
C VAL A 771 10.45 8.83 8.79
N ARG A 772 11.24 8.35 7.83
CA ARG A 772 12.71 8.49 7.84
C ARG A 772 13.25 9.00 6.52
N ARG A 773 14.36 9.71 6.59
CA ARG A 773 15.13 10.16 5.43
C ARG A 773 15.77 8.95 4.75
N GLN A 774 15.54 8.78 3.45
CA GLN A 774 15.98 7.65 2.65
C GLN A 774 16.46 8.10 1.27
N CYS A 775 17.35 7.29 0.67
CA CYS A 775 17.73 7.42 -0.72
C CYS A 775 16.56 7.00 -1.60
N VAL A 776 16.11 7.88 -2.47
CA VAL A 776 14.97 7.63 -3.33
C VAL A 776 15.25 7.93 -4.80
N ILE A 777 14.61 7.18 -5.68
CA ILE A 777 14.62 7.35 -7.13
C ILE A 777 13.21 7.74 -7.60
N SER A 778 13.11 8.71 -8.51
CA SER A 778 11.81 9.23 -8.97
C SER A 778 11.54 8.97 -10.44
N GLU A 779 10.29 8.66 -10.75
CA GLU A 779 9.72 8.54 -12.10
C GLU A 779 8.72 9.69 -12.30
N LEU A 780 8.95 10.54 -13.29
CA LEU A 780 8.09 11.68 -13.65
C LEU A 780 7.09 11.25 -14.72
N GLY A 781 5.81 11.16 -14.37
CA GLY A 781 4.69 11.01 -15.30
C GLY A 781 4.10 12.37 -15.66
N ILE A 782 3.90 12.64 -16.95
CA ILE A 782 3.17 13.81 -17.45
C ILE A 782 1.82 13.36 -17.99
N PHE A 783 0.74 14.06 -17.63
CA PHE A 783 -0.60 13.74 -18.11
C PHE A 783 -0.97 14.59 -19.32
N GLY A 784 -1.72 13.99 -20.23
CA GLY A 784 -2.44 14.69 -21.30
C GLY A 784 -3.65 13.89 -21.75
N TYR A 785 -4.54 14.54 -22.50
CA TYR A 785 -5.58 13.85 -23.22
C TYR A 785 -5.68 14.33 -24.68
N LEU A 786 -6.19 13.44 -25.52
CA LEU A 786 -6.57 13.75 -26.90
C LEU A 786 -7.93 13.09 -27.17
N LEU A 787 -8.90 13.90 -27.59
CA LEU A 787 -10.21 13.48 -28.07
C LEU A 787 -10.27 13.68 -29.58
N GLY A 788 -10.54 12.62 -30.33
CA GLY A 788 -10.63 12.72 -31.79
C GLY A 788 -10.99 11.42 -32.49
N SER A 789 -11.17 11.50 -33.80
CA SER A 789 -11.30 10.39 -34.73
C SER A 789 -10.00 10.22 -35.54
N LYS A 790 -9.95 9.28 -36.48
CA LYS A 790 -8.79 9.15 -37.37
C LYS A 790 -8.56 10.42 -38.20
N GLN A 791 -9.65 11.08 -38.59
CA GLN A 791 -9.60 12.24 -39.49
C GLN A 791 -9.40 13.56 -38.73
N ASP A 792 -10.06 13.71 -37.56
CA ASP A 792 -10.14 15.00 -36.88
C ASP A 792 -9.80 14.89 -35.39
N VAL A 793 -9.04 15.87 -34.89
CA VAL A 793 -8.81 16.06 -33.46
C VAL A 793 -9.81 17.09 -32.96
N VAL A 794 -10.69 16.69 -32.03
CA VAL A 794 -11.72 17.55 -31.44
C VAL A 794 -11.13 18.41 -30.33
N ASP A 795 -10.31 17.82 -29.46
CA ASP A 795 -9.65 18.54 -28.38
C ASP A 795 -8.33 17.84 -27.98
N HIS A 796 -7.35 18.62 -27.54
CA HIS A 796 -5.99 18.13 -27.27
C HIS A 796 -5.28 18.99 -26.23
N HIS A 797 -4.94 18.38 -25.10
CA HIS A 797 -4.43 19.10 -23.94
C HIS A 797 -3.38 18.30 -23.15
N GLU A 798 -2.35 18.97 -22.67
CA GLU A 798 -1.36 18.50 -21.71
C GLU A 798 -1.45 19.31 -20.42
N GLY A 799 -1.44 18.62 -19.27
CA GLY A 799 -1.56 19.30 -17.99
C GLY A 799 -1.45 18.35 -16.81
N GLY A 800 -0.62 18.73 -15.84
CA GLY A 800 -0.42 17.96 -14.61
C GLY A 800 0.71 16.93 -14.69
N HIS A 801 1.12 16.48 -13.51
CA HIS A 801 2.26 15.59 -13.33
C HIS A 801 2.06 14.63 -12.15
N LEU A 802 2.74 13.49 -12.18
CA LEU A 802 2.87 12.55 -11.07
C LEU A 802 4.34 12.23 -10.87
N LEU A 803 4.85 12.33 -9.64
CA LEU A 803 6.21 11.92 -9.33
C LEU A 803 6.17 10.69 -8.42
N ARG A 804 6.38 9.50 -8.99
CA ARG A 804 6.43 8.24 -8.22
C ARG A 804 7.84 8.04 -7.69
N THR A 805 7.98 7.73 -6.40
CA THR A 805 9.30 7.69 -5.73
C THR A 805 9.51 6.36 -4.98
N LYS A 806 10.64 5.67 -5.22
CA LYS A 806 10.99 4.33 -4.68
C LYS A 806 12.29 4.36 -3.85
N VAL A 807 12.45 3.45 -2.88
CA VAL A 807 13.64 3.31 -2.00
C VAL A 807 14.71 2.43 -2.66
N MET A 808 15.99 2.64 -2.34
CA MET A 808 17.11 1.76 -2.75
C MET A 808 17.92 1.26 -1.54
N ASN A 809 18.21 -0.05 -1.40
CA ASN A 809 19.22 -0.62 -0.46
C ASN A 809 19.62 -2.10 -0.74
N GLU A 810 20.51 -2.42 -1.70
CA GLU A 810 20.70 -3.84 -2.12
C GLU A 810 22.14 -4.37 -2.12
N LEU A 811 23.14 -3.61 -1.67
CA LEU A 811 24.56 -3.91 -1.94
C LEU A 811 24.97 -5.35 -1.58
N TYR A 812 24.92 -5.73 -0.30
CA TYR A 812 25.41 -7.05 0.15
C TYR A 812 24.56 -8.21 -0.37
N TYR A 813 23.28 -7.97 -0.65
CA TYR A 813 22.44 -8.94 -1.35
C TYR A 813 22.95 -9.20 -2.76
N ARG A 814 23.21 -8.15 -3.55
CA ARG A 814 23.77 -8.30 -4.90
C ARG A 814 25.16 -8.95 -4.89
N VAL A 815 25.97 -8.68 -3.87
CA VAL A 815 27.29 -9.31 -3.71
C VAL A 815 27.16 -10.79 -3.36
N SER A 816 26.26 -11.15 -2.44
CA SER A 816 26.08 -12.53 -1.97
C SER A 816 25.69 -13.51 -3.07
N ILE A 817 25.09 -13.01 -4.15
CA ILE A 817 24.58 -13.81 -5.27
C ILE A 817 25.50 -13.81 -6.49
N ASP A 818 26.64 -13.10 -6.42
CA ASP A 818 27.61 -13.00 -7.51
C ASP A 818 28.73 -14.03 -7.32
N LYS A 819 28.50 -15.24 -7.86
CA LYS A 819 29.43 -16.38 -7.80
C LYS A 819 30.84 -16.02 -8.26
N GLU A 820 30.95 -15.38 -9.42
CA GLU A 820 32.25 -15.05 -10.03
C GLU A 820 33.01 -14.03 -9.18
N PHE A 821 32.32 -13.00 -8.67
CA PHE A 821 32.94 -12.00 -7.83
C PHE A 821 33.41 -12.58 -6.49
N ILE A 822 32.57 -13.37 -5.80
CA ILE A 822 32.95 -13.99 -4.53
C ILE A 822 34.11 -14.96 -4.74
N ALA A 823 34.04 -15.85 -5.73
CA ALA A 823 35.08 -16.86 -5.97
C ALA A 823 36.42 -16.21 -6.35
N SER A 824 36.41 -15.21 -7.24
CA SER A 824 37.64 -14.51 -7.64
C SER A 824 38.23 -13.68 -6.50
N CYS A 825 37.40 -13.00 -5.72
CA CYS A 825 37.84 -12.13 -4.63
C CYS A 825 38.41 -12.94 -3.44
N LEU A 826 37.91 -14.15 -3.21
CA LEU A 826 38.34 -15.00 -2.10
C LEU A 826 39.34 -16.10 -2.48
N ALA A 827 39.73 -16.23 -3.76
CA ALA A 827 40.65 -17.27 -4.22
C ALA A 827 42.01 -17.26 -3.49
N ASP A 828 42.64 -16.08 -3.39
CA ASP A 828 43.92 -15.93 -2.69
C ASP A 828 43.78 -16.25 -1.19
N ILE A 829 42.66 -15.84 -0.59
CA ILE A 829 42.38 -16.05 0.83
C ILE A 829 42.12 -17.51 1.15
N ALA A 830 41.41 -18.23 0.28
CA ALA A 830 41.13 -19.65 0.50
C ALA A 830 42.42 -20.49 0.58
N VAL A 831 43.54 -20.00 0.03
CA VAL A 831 44.86 -20.63 0.20
C VAL A 831 45.45 -20.35 1.58
N ALA A 832 45.21 -19.17 2.14
CA ALA A 832 45.79 -18.72 3.42
C ALA A 832 44.91 -19.07 4.64
N ASP A 833 43.60 -19.19 4.46
CA ASP A 833 42.61 -19.39 5.52
C ASP A 833 41.74 -20.63 5.23
N PRO A 834 42.03 -21.77 5.87
CA PRO A 834 41.26 -23.01 5.71
C PRO A 834 39.78 -22.89 6.07
N PHE A 835 39.41 -21.95 6.96
CA PHE A 835 38.03 -21.70 7.32
C PHE A 835 37.26 -21.10 6.14
N ILE A 836 37.81 -20.04 5.53
CA ILE A 836 37.23 -19.43 4.33
C ILE A 836 37.19 -20.43 3.17
N ALA A 837 38.22 -21.27 3.02
CA ALA A 837 38.24 -22.32 1.99
C ALA A 837 37.03 -23.28 2.11
N LYS A 838 36.74 -23.76 3.33
CA LYS A 838 35.59 -24.64 3.57
C LYS A 838 34.25 -23.92 3.36
N LEU A 839 34.11 -22.67 3.79
CA LEU A 839 32.90 -21.87 3.53
C LEU A 839 32.68 -21.64 2.03
N LEU A 840 33.75 -21.34 1.29
CA LEU A 840 33.71 -21.14 -0.16
C LEU A 840 33.33 -22.43 -0.90
N ASP A 841 33.82 -23.60 -0.48
CA ASP A 841 33.42 -24.89 -1.04
C ASP A 841 31.90 -25.14 -0.89
N ILE A 842 31.35 -24.88 0.30
CA ILE A 842 29.91 -25.01 0.54
C ILE A 842 29.12 -24.01 -0.31
N TYR A 843 29.57 -22.75 -0.37
CA TYR A 843 28.95 -21.74 -1.23
C TYR A 843 28.93 -22.17 -2.71
N LEU A 844 30.06 -22.67 -3.24
CA LEU A 844 30.14 -23.15 -4.61
C LEU A 844 29.24 -24.37 -4.84
N ALA A 845 29.12 -25.27 -3.86
CA ALA A 845 28.19 -26.39 -3.92
C ALA A 845 26.73 -25.93 -4.04
N VAL A 846 26.32 -24.93 -3.26
CA VAL A 846 24.99 -24.31 -3.35
C VAL A 846 24.83 -23.60 -4.70
N MET A 847 25.78 -22.77 -5.12
CA MET A 847 25.69 -22.03 -6.39
C MET A 847 25.75 -22.93 -7.64
N ASN A 848 26.21 -24.18 -7.49
CA ASN A 848 26.21 -25.20 -8.54
C ASN A 848 24.97 -26.10 -8.48
N SER A 849 24.08 -25.95 -7.50
CA SER A 849 22.86 -26.75 -7.42
C SER A 849 21.84 -26.30 -8.47
N ALA A 850 21.03 -27.22 -8.98
CA ALA A 850 20.05 -26.92 -10.03
C ALA A 850 18.98 -25.91 -9.56
N ASP A 851 18.69 -25.86 -8.26
CA ASP A 851 17.65 -25.04 -7.64
C ASP A 851 18.17 -23.72 -7.02
N HIS A 852 19.46 -23.39 -7.18
CA HIS A 852 20.10 -22.28 -6.47
C HIS A 852 19.40 -20.92 -6.67
N GLU A 853 18.81 -20.67 -7.84
CA GLU A 853 18.10 -19.42 -8.12
C GLU A 853 16.76 -19.27 -7.38
N GLU A 854 16.09 -20.38 -7.10
CA GLU A 854 14.78 -20.41 -6.44
C GLU A 854 14.89 -20.36 -4.92
N ARG A 855 16.06 -20.70 -4.38
CA ARG A 855 16.32 -20.69 -2.94
C ARG A 855 16.08 -19.31 -2.36
N ILE A 856 15.27 -19.28 -1.30
CA ILE A 856 14.96 -18.05 -0.57
C ILE A 856 15.95 -17.93 0.59
N PHE A 857 16.44 -16.71 0.81
CA PHE A 857 17.38 -16.39 1.86
C PHE A 857 16.96 -15.10 2.56
N LEU A 858 17.24 -15.04 3.86
CA LEU A 858 17.02 -13.87 4.69
C LEU A 858 18.39 -13.32 5.11
N ASN A 859 18.60 -12.02 4.88
CA ASN A 859 19.71 -11.29 5.49
C ASN A 859 19.19 -10.50 6.68
N ILE A 860 19.86 -10.63 7.82
CA ILE A 860 19.74 -9.70 8.93
C ILE A 860 21.13 -9.15 9.15
N GLN A 861 21.36 -7.92 8.69
CA GLN A 861 22.65 -7.28 8.71
C GLN A 861 22.70 -6.13 9.71
N ARG A 862 23.88 -5.85 10.25
CA ARG A 862 24.16 -4.65 11.04
C ARG A 862 25.40 -3.94 10.50
N ALA A 863 25.21 -2.74 9.98
CA ALA A 863 26.32 -1.88 9.55
C ALA A 863 26.75 -1.00 10.73
N ASP A 864 28.00 -1.16 11.17
CA ASP A 864 28.56 -0.45 12.32
C ASP A 864 29.31 0.80 11.82
N TYR A 865 29.08 1.94 12.47
CA TYR A 865 29.65 3.24 12.12
C TYR A 865 30.26 3.94 13.34
N MET A 866 31.23 4.81 13.09
CA MET A 866 31.81 5.73 14.06
C MET A 866 31.95 7.11 13.44
N PHE A 867 31.87 8.16 14.24
CA PHE A 867 32.31 9.48 13.79
C PHE A 867 33.84 9.51 13.68
N HIS A 868 34.37 10.30 12.76
CA HIS A 868 35.78 10.49 12.49
C HIS A 868 36.12 11.98 12.48
N LYS A 869 37.20 12.37 13.17
CA LYS A 869 37.79 13.70 13.11
C LYS A 869 38.71 13.81 11.90
N ASP A 870 38.29 14.56 10.88
CA ASP A 870 39.11 14.81 9.69
C ASP A 870 40.27 15.78 10.01
N LYS A 871 41.49 15.48 9.53
CA LYS A 871 42.68 16.34 9.75
C LYS A 871 42.62 17.63 8.91
N GLU A 872 41.93 17.62 7.77
CA GLU A 872 41.97 18.74 6.81
C GLU A 872 40.96 19.86 7.10
N ASN A 873 39.93 19.61 7.91
CA ASN A 873 38.93 20.62 8.29
C ASN A 873 39.02 20.94 9.79
N MET A 874 39.91 21.88 10.14
CA MET A 874 40.02 22.45 11.49
C MET A 874 38.69 23.08 11.99
N ASN A 875 37.76 23.39 11.08
CA ASN A 875 36.42 23.89 11.40
C ASN A 875 35.36 22.76 11.34
N LYS A 876 35.05 22.17 12.50
CA LYS A 876 33.75 21.56 12.88
C LYS A 876 33.09 20.44 12.03
N SER A 877 33.72 19.72 11.10
CA SER A 877 33.03 18.58 10.44
C SER A 877 33.44 17.20 10.97
N LEU A 878 32.70 16.66 11.96
CA LEU A 878 32.74 15.21 12.21
C LEU A 878 32.12 14.50 11.00
N VAL A 879 32.83 13.53 10.42
CA VAL A 879 32.31 12.71 9.30
C VAL A 879 31.95 11.31 9.81
N LEU A 880 30.92 10.69 9.24
CA LEU A 880 30.55 9.32 9.60
C LEU A 880 31.38 8.33 8.78
N LYS A 881 32.00 7.36 9.44
CA LYS A 881 32.81 6.31 8.82
C LYS A 881 32.32 4.93 9.23
N GLN A 882 32.26 4.02 8.27
CA GLN A 882 31.87 2.63 8.47
C GLN A 882 33.03 1.88 9.14
N VAL A 883 32.73 1.21 10.24
CA VAL A 883 33.64 0.31 10.95
C VAL A 883 33.71 -1.02 10.21
N GLU A 884 32.55 -1.61 9.94
CA GLU A 884 32.34 -2.87 9.21
C GLU A 884 30.84 -3.13 9.00
N VAL A 885 30.52 -4.11 8.16
CA VAL A 885 29.17 -4.69 8.04
C VAL A 885 29.17 -6.13 8.53
N ASN A 886 28.28 -6.43 9.47
CA ASN A 886 28.09 -7.76 10.03
C ASN A 886 26.86 -8.41 9.39
N ASN A 887 27.06 -9.46 8.60
CA ASN A 887 25.99 -10.19 7.90
C ASN A 887 25.60 -11.51 8.59
N ILE A 888 26.43 -12.04 9.49
CA ILE A 888 26.15 -13.24 10.28
C ILE A 888 26.12 -12.91 11.77
N SER A 889 25.23 -13.60 12.50
CA SER A 889 25.05 -13.46 13.95
C SER A 889 24.98 -12.02 14.48
N ALA A 890 24.31 -11.11 13.74
CA ALA A 890 24.10 -9.73 14.16
C ALA A 890 23.27 -9.66 15.47
N GLY A 891 23.96 -9.60 16.62
CA GLY A 891 23.34 -9.62 17.95
C GLY A 891 23.00 -8.24 18.51
N LEU A 892 22.33 -8.22 19.68
CA LEU A 892 21.95 -7.05 20.48
C LEU A 892 20.76 -6.24 19.92
N ALA A 893 20.04 -6.78 18.94
CA ALA A 893 18.90 -6.12 18.34
C ALA A 893 17.74 -5.92 19.33
N ALA A 894 17.55 -6.82 20.30
CA ALA A 894 16.49 -6.72 21.30
C ALA A 894 16.90 -5.95 22.56
N ILE A 895 18.18 -6.00 22.91
CA ILE A 895 18.71 -5.28 24.08
C ILE A 895 18.77 -3.76 23.85
N GLY A 896 19.05 -3.30 22.62
CA GLY A 896 19.10 -1.88 22.28
C GLY A 896 17.83 -1.11 22.71
N PRO A 897 16.63 -1.53 22.27
CA PRO A 897 15.36 -0.94 22.69
C PRO A 897 15.12 -0.93 24.21
N VAL A 898 15.59 -1.96 24.92
CA VAL A 898 15.50 -2.03 26.38
C VAL A 898 16.39 -0.96 27.02
N CYS A 899 17.61 -0.77 26.51
CA CYS A 899 18.50 0.31 26.94
C CYS A 899 17.90 1.70 26.68
N THR A 900 17.30 1.91 25.51
CA THR A 900 16.63 3.17 25.17
C THR A 900 15.48 3.49 26.13
N LYS A 901 14.66 2.49 26.49
CA LYS A 901 13.61 2.64 27.52
C LYS A 901 14.17 2.95 28.91
N LEU A 902 15.33 2.36 29.25
CA LEU A 902 16.03 2.67 30.50
C LEU A 902 16.52 4.12 30.51
N HIS A 903 17.15 4.59 29.44
CA HIS A 903 17.59 5.98 29.30
C HIS A 903 16.42 6.98 29.32
N GLU A 904 15.29 6.64 28.70
CA GLU A 904 14.08 7.46 28.79
C GLU A 904 13.58 7.60 30.24
N ARG A 905 13.64 6.51 31.02
CA ARG A 905 13.33 6.51 32.45
C ARG A 905 14.34 7.35 33.26
N VAL A 906 15.63 7.25 32.96
CA VAL A 906 16.68 8.05 33.60
C VAL A 906 16.46 9.54 33.32
N MET A 907 16.23 9.93 32.07
CA MET A 907 15.93 11.32 31.70
C MET A 907 14.67 11.84 32.39
N ARG A 908 13.63 11.00 32.52
CA ARG A 908 12.41 11.34 33.25
C ARG A 908 12.70 11.62 34.73
N LYS A 909 13.53 10.79 35.38
CA LYS A 909 13.97 11.02 36.77
C LYS A 909 14.84 12.26 36.91
N ALA A 910 15.68 12.54 35.92
CA ALA A 910 16.49 13.76 35.83
C ALA A 910 15.67 15.01 35.46
N LYS A 911 14.33 14.92 35.40
CA LYS A 911 13.41 16.02 35.09
C LYS A 911 13.63 16.67 33.72
N TYR A 912 14.11 15.92 32.73
CA TYR A 912 14.16 16.42 31.34
C TYR A 912 12.73 16.68 30.81
N PRO A 913 12.49 17.82 30.12
CA PRO A 913 11.17 18.18 29.59
C PRO A 913 10.60 17.06 28.71
N ARG A 914 9.32 16.70 28.92
CA ARG A 914 8.65 15.60 28.18
C ARG A 914 8.71 15.82 26.67
N GLU A 915 8.45 17.04 26.23
CA GLU A 915 8.44 17.45 24.82
C GLU A 915 9.82 17.30 24.17
N LYS A 916 10.90 17.53 24.92
CA LYS A 916 12.26 17.42 24.40
C LYS A 916 12.83 16.00 24.46
N ARG A 917 12.27 15.09 25.27
CA ARG A 917 12.79 13.72 25.41
C ARG A 917 12.75 12.93 24.10
N CYS A 918 11.67 13.02 23.33
CA CYS A 918 11.56 12.38 22.01
C CYS A 918 12.49 12.98 20.96
N TYR A 919 12.91 14.25 21.14
CA TYR A 919 13.87 14.91 20.27
C TYR A 919 15.30 14.40 20.53
N TYR A 920 15.67 14.28 21.81
CA TYR A 920 17.03 13.88 22.22
C TYR A 920 17.27 12.37 22.19
N LEU A 921 16.26 11.53 22.45
CA LEU A 921 16.35 10.07 22.40
C LEU A 921 15.51 9.53 21.24
N PRO A 922 16.14 9.08 20.13
CA PRO A 922 15.40 8.50 19.02
C PRO A 922 14.80 7.14 19.42
N GLU A 923 13.66 6.80 18.82
CA GLU A 923 13.02 5.51 19.03
C GLU A 923 13.89 4.36 18.52
N ASN A 924 13.84 3.24 19.23
CA ASN A 924 14.62 2.05 18.92
C ASN A 924 13.71 0.83 18.72
N SER A 925 13.62 0.34 17.49
CA SER A 925 12.82 -0.80 17.03
C SER A 925 13.66 -1.92 16.41
N SER A 926 14.97 -2.01 16.69
CA SER A 926 15.87 -3.01 16.11
C SER A 926 15.41 -4.44 16.36
N LYS A 927 14.73 -4.71 17.48
CA LYS A 927 14.11 -6.01 17.80
C LYS A 927 13.14 -6.45 16.70
N ASN A 928 12.30 -5.51 16.25
CA ASN A 928 11.21 -5.78 15.31
C ASN A 928 11.77 -6.12 13.93
N VAL A 929 12.88 -5.51 13.52
CA VAL A 929 13.50 -5.82 12.23
C VAL A 929 14.01 -7.25 12.17
N VAL A 930 14.55 -7.75 13.28
CA VAL A 930 14.99 -9.15 13.34
C VAL A 930 13.79 -10.09 13.42
N SER A 931 12.86 -9.86 14.35
CA SER A 931 11.73 -10.77 14.57
C SER A 931 10.75 -10.79 13.39
N VAL A 932 10.51 -9.64 12.75
CA VAL A 932 9.65 -9.58 11.56
C VAL A 932 10.34 -10.17 10.34
N GLY A 933 11.66 -9.97 10.17
CA GLY A 933 12.41 -10.64 9.10
C GLY A 933 12.27 -12.16 9.20
N LEU A 934 12.40 -12.73 10.41
CA LEU A 934 12.18 -14.15 10.66
C LEU A 934 10.74 -14.59 10.39
N PHE A 935 9.75 -13.77 10.77
CA PHE A 935 8.33 -14.02 10.52
C PHE A 935 7.99 -14.04 9.03
N GLU A 936 8.46 -13.06 8.26
CA GLU A 936 8.23 -13.01 6.81
C GLU A 936 8.97 -14.14 6.09
N ALA A 937 10.16 -14.56 6.58
CA ALA A 937 10.83 -15.75 6.08
C ALA A 937 10.00 -17.01 6.33
N TRP A 938 9.50 -17.22 7.55
CA TRP A 938 8.66 -18.37 7.88
C TRP A 938 7.37 -18.39 7.05
N LYS A 939 6.76 -17.23 6.84
CA LYS A 939 5.61 -17.07 5.93
C LYS A 939 5.96 -17.38 4.48
N ALA A 940 7.10 -16.90 3.98
CA ALA A 940 7.58 -17.14 2.63
C ALA A 940 7.95 -18.62 2.37
N TYR A 941 8.33 -19.37 3.41
CA TYR A 941 8.53 -20.81 3.31
C TYR A 941 7.23 -21.57 3.02
N GLY A 942 6.08 -21.04 3.46
CA GLY A 942 4.75 -21.53 3.08
C GLY A 942 4.20 -22.70 3.91
N ASN A 943 5.02 -23.40 4.70
CA ASN A 943 4.55 -24.46 5.61
C ASN A 943 4.44 -23.96 7.07
N LYS A 944 3.20 -23.76 7.55
CA LYS A 944 2.92 -23.33 8.93
C LYS A 944 3.33 -24.35 10.01
N LYS A 945 3.47 -25.63 9.66
CA LYS A 945 3.96 -26.66 10.61
C LYS A 945 5.48 -26.72 10.67
N ALA A 946 6.16 -26.06 9.75
CA ALA A 946 7.62 -26.08 9.71
C ALA A 946 8.18 -25.28 10.89
N VAL A 947 9.18 -25.87 11.55
CA VAL A 947 9.85 -25.32 12.73
C VAL A 947 10.85 -24.24 12.31
N VAL A 948 10.98 -23.22 13.16
CA VAL A 948 12.07 -22.24 13.08
C VAL A 948 13.19 -22.65 14.04
N ILE A 949 14.38 -22.88 13.52
CA ILE A 949 15.56 -23.26 14.30
C ILE A 949 16.38 -22.01 14.64
N PHE A 950 16.59 -21.76 15.93
CA PHE A 950 17.65 -20.87 16.40
C PHE A 950 18.90 -21.74 16.59
N MET A 951 19.84 -21.65 15.65
CA MET A 951 21.12 -22.35 15.75
C MET A 951 22.06 -21.57 16.64
N ILE A 952 22.46 -22.13 17.78
CA ILE A 952 23.15 -21.41 18.85
C ILE A 952 24.52 -21.99 19.19
N GLU A 953 25.38 -21.15 19.77
CA GLU A 953 26.60 -21.58 20.45
C GLU A 953 26.27 -22.51 21.63
N ASP A 954 27.26 -23.27 22.07
CA ASP A 954 27.16 -24.14 23.24
C ASP A 954 26.92 -23.39 24.55
N HIS A 955 27.54 -22.20 24.64
CA HIS A 955 27.48 -21.30 25.78
C HIS A 955 27.16 -19.86 25.32
N PRO A 956 25.93 -19.60 24.83
CA PRO A 956 25.59 -18.33 24.19
C PRO A 956 25.58 -17.20 25.23
N ARG A 957 26.57 -16.32 25.17
CA ARG A 957 26.73 -15.24 26.17
C ARG A 957 25.62 -14.17 26.09
N ASN A 958 24.96 -14.01 24.95
CA ASN A 958 23.88 -13.03 24.73
C ASN A 958 22.48 -13.67 24.63
N ILE A 959 22.25 -14.78 25.33
CA ILE A 959 20.98 -15.52 25.28
C ILE A 959 19.74 -14.68 25.58
N ALA A 960 19.84 -13.68 26.47
CA ALA A 960 18.72 -12.80 26.81
C ALA A 960 18.25 -11.96 25.60
N ASP A 961 19.18 -11.50 24.76
CA ASP A 961 18.86 -10.81 23.50
C ASP A 961 18.09 -11.74 22.55
N GLN A 962 18.56 -12.99 22.42
CA GLN A 962 17.95 -13.99 21.55
C GLN A 962 16.53 -14.35 22.00
N ARG A 963 16.31 -14.53 23.32
CA ARG A 963 15.00 -14.87 23.88
C ARG A 963 13.94 -13.77 23.66
N LEU A 964 14.36 -12.50 23.65
CA LEU A 964 13.44 -11.40 23.34
C LEU A 964 13.06 -11.35 21.85
N ILE A 965 13.95 -11.77 20.95
CA ILE A 965 13.65 -11.90 19.52
C ILE A 965 12.67 -13.06 19.30
N GLU A 966 12.95 -14.20 19.92
CA GLU A 966 12.12 -15.41 19.92
C GLU A 966 10.69 -15.10 20.38
N HIS A 967 10.53 -14.49 21.55
CA HIS A 967 9.22 -14.10 22.07
C HIS A 967 8.48 -13.12 21.15
N GLN A 968 9.18 -12.16 20.54
CA GLN A 968 8.55 -11.23 19.60
C GLN A 968 8.11 -11.92 18.30
N PHE A 969 8.88 -12.90 17.81
CA PHE A 969 8.52 -13.72 16.67
C PHE A 969 7.29 -14.60 17.00
N GLU A 970 7.25 -15.22 18.17
CA GLU A 970 6.10 -16.01 18.63
C GLU A 970 4.83 -15.16 18.66
N LEU A 971 4.89 -13.95 19.21
CA LEU A 971 3.77 -13.00 19.18
C LEU A 971 3.32 -12.66 17.75
N LEU A 972 4.26 -12.43 16.83
CA LEU A 972 3.95 -12.12 15.42
C LEU A 972 3.32 -13.30 14.69
N SER A 973 3.68 -14.53 15.05
CA SER A 973 3.09 -15.75 14.52
C SER A 973 1.82 -16.17 15.26
N GLU A 974 1.35 -15.40 16.24
CA GLU A 974 0.25 -15.78 17.14
C GLU A 974 0.49 -17.15 17.81
N TYR A 975 1.75 -17.46 18.11
CA TYR A 975 2.19 -18.76 18.64
C TYR A 975 1.94 -19.95 17.69
N ALA A 976 1.63 -19.72 16.42
CA ALA A 976 1.44 -20.78 15.43
C ALA A 976 2.77 -21.42 15.00
N ALA A 977 3.87 -20.66 15.03
CA ALA A 977 5.18 -21.16 14.65
C ALA A 977 5.92 -21.76 15.85
N THR A 978 6.36 -23.02 15.71
CA THR A 978 7.21 -23.66 16.72
C THR A 978 8.67 -23.22 16.56
N VAL A 979 9.26 -22.68 17.63
CA VAL A 979 10.69 -22.32 17.66
C VAL A 979 11.47 -23.37 18.45
N VAL A 980 12.57 -23.87 17.87
CA VAL A 980 13.48 -24.81 18.53
C VAL A 980 14.89 -24.23 18.58
N ARG A 981 15.51 -24.28 19.75
CA ARG A 981 16.91 -23.88 19.94
C ARG A 981 17.79 -25.12 19.80
N LEU A 982 18.72 -25.10 18.86
CA LEU A 982 19.62 -26.23 18.58
C LEU A 982 21.06 -25.77 18.73
N LYS A 983 21.84 -26.45 19.59
CA LYS A 983 23.29 -26.21 19.66
C LYS A 983 23.96 -26.68 18.38
N PHE A 984 24.94 -25.92 17.89
CA PHE A 984 25.56 -26.22 16.61
C PHE A 984 26.25 -27.59 16.57
N ASN A 985 26.94 -27.99 17.64
CA ASN A 985 27.57 -29.30 17.75
C ASN A 985 26.58 -30.47 17.86
N GLN A 986 25.30 -30.20 18.14
CA GLN A 986 24.25 -31.21 18.14
C GLN A 986 23.67 -31.42 16.73
N SER A 987 23.90 -30.49 15.80
CA SER A 987 23.33 -30.53 14.46
C SER A 987 23.61 -31.84 13.68
N PRO A 988 24.80 -32.48 13.77
CA PRO A 988 25.04 -33.74 13.05
C PRO A 988 24.16 -34.89 13.52
N LYS A 989 23.73 -34.88 14.80
CA LYS A 989 22.88 -35.92 15.41
C LYS A 989 21.40 -35.56 15.39
N ARG A 990 21.07 -34.29 15.13
CA ARG A 990 19.71 -33.74 15.24
C ARG A 990 19.09 -33.36 13.91
N LEU A 991 19.85 -33.30 12.82
CA LEU A 991 19.37 -32.91 11.51
C LEU A 991 19.49 -34.05 10.50
N ARG A 992 18.47 -34.18 9.64
CA ARG A 992 18.46 -35.12 8.52
C ARG A 992 17.83 -34.46 7.30
N MET A 993 18.32 -34.79 6.11
CA MET A 993 17.67 -34.42 4.85
C MET A 993 16.68 -35.51 4.43
N ILE A 994 15.45 -35.13 4.07
CA ILE A 994 14.47 -36.01 3.42
C ILE A 994 14.13 -35.38 2.07
N GLY A 995 14.59 -35.98 0.97
CA GLY A 995 14.57 -35.32 -0.33
C GLY A 995 15.45 -34.07 -0.32
N SER A 996 14.84 -32.89 -0.50
CA SER A 996 15.49 -31.58 -0.38
C SER A 996 15.10 -30.81 0.91
N THR A 997 14.22 -31.38 1.73
CA THR A 997 13.69 -30.76 2.95
C THR A 997 14.52 -31.12 4.18
N LEU A 998 14.73 -30.15 5.07
CA LEU A 998 15.49 -30.34 6.31
C LEU A 998 14.55 -30.76 7.44
N HIS A 999 14.91 -31.78 8.22
CA HIS A 999 14.09 -32.30 9.31
C HIS A 999 14.88 -32.38 10.62
N LEU A 1000 14.19 -32.10 11.73
CA LEU A 1000 14.66 -32.32 13.10
C LEU A 1000 14.37 -33.77 13.51
N ILE A 1001 15.34 -34.46 14.11
CA ILE A 1001 15.20 -35.83 14.63
C ILE A 1001 15.43 -35.88 16.16
N PRO A 1002 14.74 -36.77 16.90
CA PRO A 1002 13.84 -37.83 16.43
C PRO A 1002 12.40 -37.37 16.13
N GLU A 1003 12.06 -36.10 16.33
CA GLU A 1003 10.71 -35.56 16.20
C GLU A 1003 10.14 -35.67 14.77
N ASN A 1004 11.02 -35.81 13.77
CA ASN A 1004 10.73 -35.90 12.34
C ASN A 1004 9.85 -34.75 11.84
N VAL A 1005 10.21 -33.52 12.25
CA VAL A 1005 9.51 -32.29 11.90
C VAL A 1005 10.33 -31.48 10.90
N GLU A 1006 9.66 -31.01 9.85
CA GLU A 1006 10.26 -30.16 8.82
C GLU A 1006 10.72 -28.81 9.38
N ILE A 1007 11.86 -28.32 8.93
CA ILE A 1007 12.46 -27.05 9.32
C ILE A 1007 12.31 -26.07 8.16
N GLY A 1008 11.63 -24.95 8.43
CA GLY A 1008 11.37 -23.92 7.42
C GLY A 1008 12.37 -22.78 7.42
N VAL A 1009 12.88 -22.42 8.60
CA VAL A 1009 13.84 -21.31 8.76
C VAL A 1009 14.95 -21.72 9.73
N VAL A 1010 16.21 -21.41 9.40
CA VAL A 1010 17.36 -21.59 10.27
C VAL A 1010 18.02 -20.23 10.51
N TYR A 1011 17.95 -19.74 11.74
CA TYR A 1011 18.59 -18.49 12.18
C TYR A 1011 19.91 -18.80 12.88
N PHE A 1012 21.03 -18.45 12.23
CA PHE A 1012 22.37 -18.68 12.75
C PHE A 1012 22.79 -17.60 13.73
N ARG A 1013 22.99 -18.01 14.99
CA ARG A 1013 23.65 -17.25 16.05
C ARG A 1013 25.04 -17.81 16.40
N THR A 1014 25.60 -18.60 15.49
CA THR A 1014 26.84 -19.39 15.59
C THR A 1014 27.34 -19.67 14.17
N ALA A 1015 28.34 -20.53 14.00
CA ALA A 1015 28.96 -20.93 12.73
C ALA A 1015 29.74 -19.81 12.00
N TYR A 1016 30.23 -18.82 12.74
CA TYR A 1016 30.99 -17.68 12.19
C TYR A 1016 32.48 -17.69 12.59
N SER A 1017 32.91 -18.62 13.44
CA SER A 1017 34.32 -18.74 13.84
C SER A 1017 34.81 -20.20 13.78
N PRO A 1018 36.12 -20.44 13.51
CA PRO A 1018 36.65 -21.80 13.36
C PRO A 1018 36.53 -22.66 14.63
N ASP A 1019 36.61 -22.06 15.81
CA ASP A 1019 36.49 -22.73 17.12
C ASP A 1019 35.09 -23.32 17.38
N GLN A 1020 34.09 -22.91 16.60
CA GLN A 1020 32.72 -23.47 16.67
C GLN A 1020 32.56 -24.77 15.86
N PHE A 1021 33.60 -25.20 15.13
CA PHE A 1021 33.62 -26.42 14.34
C PHE A 1021 34.58 -27.43 14.97
N GLU A 1022 34.07 -28.18 15.95
CA GLU A 1022 34.85 -29.18 16.70
C GLU A 1022 35.44 -30.29 15.82
N ASP A 1023 34.68 -30.71 14.79
CA ASP A 1023 35.08 -31.76 13.85
C ASP A 1023 34.41 -31.61 12.47
N ASP A 1024 34.78 -32.50 11.52
CA ASP A 1024 34.24 -32.50 10.15
C ASP A 1024 32.76 -32.89 10.05
N SER A 1025 32.17 -33.46 11.11
CA SER A 1025 30.74 -33.77 11.13
C SER A 1025 29.89 -32.50 11.23
N VAL A 1026 30.38 -31.48 11.95
CA VAL A 1026 29.74 -30.16 12.03
C VAL A 1026 29.79 -29.44 10.68
N TRP A 1027 30.90 -29.55 9.95
CA TRP A 1027 31.01 -29.05 8.58
C TRP A 1027 30.01 -29.74 7.64
N SER A 1028 29.87 -31.06 7.78
CA SER A 1028 28.90 -31.85 7.01
C SER A 1028 27.46 -31.42 7.33
N ALA A 1029 27.15 -31.12 8.59
CA ALA A 1029 25.85 -30.61 9.01
C ALA A 1029 25.57 -29.21 8.44
N LEU A 1030 26.55 -28.30 8.44
CA LEU A 1030 26.41 -26.99 7.79
C LEU A 1030 26.13 -27.12 6.28
N ARG A 1031 26.90 -27.98 5.58
CA ARG A 1031 26.66 -28.27 4.17
C ARG A 1031 25.26 -28.82 3.95
N LEU A 1032 24.80 -29.74 4.80
CA LEU A 1032 23.45 -30.29 4.75
C LEU A 1032 22.38 -29.19 4.92
N ILE A 1033 22.54 -28.27 5.88
CA ILE A 1033 21.63 -27.14 6.09
C ILE A 1033 21.59 -26.23 4.85
N GLU A 1034 22.76 -25.83 4.34
CA GLU A 1034 22.85 -24.92 3.20
C GLU A 1034 22.23 -25.51 1.92
N MET A 1035 22.43 -26.82 1.70
CA MET A 1035 21.85 -27.57 0.58
C MET A 1035 20.34 -27.83 0.73
N SER A 1036 19.73 -27.60 1.90
CA SER A 1036 18.28 -27.79 2.12
C SER A 1036 17.42 -26.62 1.61
N THR A 1037 16.12 -26.87 1.42
CA THR A 1037 15.12 -25.85 1.06
C THR A 1037 14.80 -24.86 2.18
N ALA A 1038 15.22 -25.13 3.43
CA ALA A 1038 15.01 -24.22 4.53
C ALA A 1038 15.60 -22.82 4.21
N ILE A 1039 14.98 -21.77 4.71
CA ILE A 1039 15.46 -20.39 4.54
C ILE A 1039 16.51 -20.13 5.62
N LYS A 1040 17.75 -19.87 5.20
CA LYS A 1040 18.85 -19.59 6.13
C LYS A 1040 18.95 -18.09 6.39
N CYS A 1041 19.26 -17.73 7.64
CA CYS A 1041 19.49 -16.37 8.09
C CYS A 1041 20.78 -16.26 8.91
N PRO A 1042 21.88 -15.79 8.30
CA PRO A 1042 22.09 -15.72 6.85
C PRO A 1042 22.28 -17.11 6.22
N TRP A 1043 22.16 -17.19 4.90
CA TRP A 1043 22.79 -18.27 4.13
C TRP A 1043 24.28 -17.94 3.88
N ILE A 1044 25.06 -18.95 3.51
CA ILE A 1044 26.53 -18.87 3.38
C ILE A 1044 27.02 -17.72 2.47
N GLY A 1045 26.29 -17.35 1.42
CA GLY A 1045 26.69 -16.24 0.54
C GLY A 1045 26.71 -14.88 1.23
N PHE A 1046 25.82 -14.62 2.19
CA PHE A 1046 25.88 -13.37 2.98
C PHE A 1046 27.03 -13.37 3.98
N HIS A 1047 27.37 -14.53 4.55
CA HIS A 1047 28.55 -14.70 5.39
C HIS A 1047 29.81 -14.36 4.58
N LEU A 1048 29.98 -14.95 3.38
CA LEU A 1048 31.10 -14.63 2.50
C LEU A 1048 31.08 -13.16 2.04
N ALA A 1049 29.92 -12.60 1.71
CA ALA A 1049 29.79 -11.18 1.35
C ALA A 1049 30.17 -10.22 2.51
N GLY A 1050 30.09 -10.69 3.76
CA GLY A 1050 30.48 -9.95 4.96
C GLY A 1050 31.98 -10.02 5.26
N VAL A 1051 32.75 -10.90 4.62
CA VAL A 1051 34.19 -11.05 4.89
C VAL A 1051 34.95 -9.75 4.61
N LYS A 1052 35.92 -9.40 5.46
CA LYS A 1052 36.63 -8.11 5.40
C LYS A 1052 37.32 -7.86 4.05
N LYS A 1053 37.74 -8.92 3.35
CA LYS A 1053 38.27 -8.80 1.99
C LYS A 1053 37.24 -8.29 1.00
N ILE A 1054 36.00 -8.78 1.04
CA ILE A 1054 34.92 -8.29 0.18
C ILE A 1054 34.64 -6.82 0.51
N GLN A 1055 34.57 -6.45 1.79
CA GLN A 1055 34.41 -5.05 2.21
C GLN A 1055 35.56 -4.16 1.68
N GLN A 1056 36.80 -4.64 1.77
CA GLN A 1056 37.99 -3.97 1.23
C GLN A 1056 37.92 -3.83 -0.30
N THR A 1057 37.55 -4.89 -1.01
CA THR A 1057 37.39 -4.85 -2.47
C THR A 1057 36.29 -3.87 -2.88
N LEU A 1058 35.17 -3.82 -2.15
CA LEU A 1058 34.06 -2.87 -2.37
C LEU A 1058 34.41 -1.43 -2.00
N SER A 1059 35.50 -1.19 -1.25
CA SER A 1059 36.01 0.17 -0.99
C SER A 1059 36.54 0.85 -2.25
N PHE A 1060 36.90 0.06 -3.27
CA PHE A 1060 37.34 0.61 -4.55
C PHE A 1060 36.14 0.96 -5.45
N PRO A 1061 36.08 2.18 -6.00
CA PRO A 1061 34.98 2.63 -6.86
C PRO A 1061 34.65 1.69 -8.02
N LYS A 1062 35.68 1.07 -8.64
CA LYS A 1062 35.54 0.13 -9.76
C LYS A 1062 34.69 -1.09 -9.36
N ASN A 1063 35.03 -1.72 -8.24
CA ASN A 1063 34.32 -2.92 -7.76
C ASN A 1063 32.94 -2.56 -7.22
N LEU A 1064 32.81 -1.43 -6.52
CA LEU A 1064 31.50 -0.94 -6.10
C LEU A 1064 30.57 -0.67 -7.29
N GLY A 1065 31.11 -0.18 -8.41
CA GLY A 1065 30.40 0.00 -9.68
C GLY A 1065 29.87 -1.29 -10.32
N ARG A 1066 30.38 -2.46 -9.93
CA ARG A 1066 29.80 -3.75 -10.32
C ARG A 1066 28.37 -3.89 -9.78
N PHE A 1067 28.14 -3.49 -8.53
CA PHE A 1067 26.87 -3.70 -7.81
C PHE A 1067 25.99 -2.45 -7.70
N VAL A 1068 26.59 -1.27 -7.60
CA VAL A 1068 25.89 0.01 -7.42
C VAL A 1068 26.10 0.84 -8.68
N LYS A 1069 25.09 0.83 -9.55
CA LYS A 1069 25.13 1.56 -10.83
C LYS A 1069 24.89 3.08 -10.66
N ASP A 1070 24.22 3.49 -9.59
CA ASP A 1070 24.00 4.90 -9.26
C ASP A 1070 25.27 5.58 -8.72
N ALA A 1071 25.71 6.65 -9.38
CA ALA A 1071 26.93 7.36 -9.03
C ALA A 1071 26.83 8.08 -7.67
N GLN A 1072 25.64 8.55 -7.30
CA GLN A 1072 25.44 9.24 -6.01
C GLN A 1072 25.43 8.25 -4.85
N THR A 1073 24.76 7.12 -4.98
CA THR A 1073 24.80 6.03 -3.99
C THR A 1073 26.22 5.49 -3.86
N ARG A 1074 26.96 5.32 -4.96
CA ARG A 1074 28.41 5.03 -4.90
C ARG A 1074 29.15 6.07 -4.09
N ARG A 1075 28.97 7.36 -4.40
CA ARG A 1075 29.61 8.45 -3.64
C ARG A 1075 29.26 8.43 -2.16
N ARG A 1076 28.01 8.13 -1.78
CA ARG A 1076 27.59 8.04 -0.38
C ARG A 1076 28.24 6.87 0.34
N ILE A 1077 28.23 5.69 -0.27
CA ILE A 1077 28.91 4.51 0.28
C ILE A 1077 30.39 4.83 0.45
N LEU A 1078 31.05 5.32 -0.60
CA LEU A 1078 32.46 5.72 -0.56
C LEU A 1078 32.74 6.85 0.45
N SER A 1079 31.80 7.76 0.68
CA SER A 1079 31.97 8.85 1.65
C SER A 1079 32.07 8.35 3.09
N VAL A 1080 31.37 7.26 3.41
CA VAL A 1080 31.44 6.60 4.72
C VAL A 1080 32.51 5.50 4.75
N THR A 1081 33.04 5.07 3.61
CA THR A 1081 34.11 4.08 3.56
C THR A 1081 35.42 4.67 4.11
N MET A 1082 36.14 3.86 4.89
CA MET A 1082 37.54 4.13 5.24
C MET A 1082 38.47 3.43 4.24
N PRO A 1083 39.66 3.98 3.96
CA PRO A 1083 40.68 3.28 3.21
C PRO A 1083 41.03 1.92 3.83
N MET A 1084 41.02 0.88 2.99
CA MET A 1084 41.33 -0.49 3.36
C MET A 1084 42.27 -1.10 2.32
N PHE A 1085 43.29 -1.79 2.80
CA PHE A 1085 44.39 -2.33 2.01
C PHE A 1085 44.52 -3.83 2.28
N GLY A 1086 44.43 -4.64 1.24
CA GLY A 1086 44.71 -6.08 1.28
C GLY A 1086 46.11 -6.41 0.79
N PHE A 1087 46.54 -7.65 0.98
CA PHE A 1087 47.87 -8.17 0.59
C PHE A 1087 47.76 -9.19 -0.56
N ASP A 1088 47.12 -8.82 -1.68
CA ASP A 1088 46.83 -9.74 -2.81
C ASP A 1088 48.11 -10.21 -3.52
N ARG A 1089 48.08 -11.33 -4.26
CA ARG A 1089 49.28 -11.76 -5.04
C ARG A 1089 49.59 -10.85 -6.24
N SER A 1090 48.57 -10.14 -6.73
CA SER A 1090 48.59 -9.43 -8.02
C SER A 1090 49.02 -7.96 -7.94
N SER A 1091 49.12 -7.36 -6.74
CA SER A 1091 49.66 -6.00 -6.60
C SER A 1091 51.17 -6.01 -6.89
N SER A 1092 51.77 -4.86 -7.17
CA SER A 1092 53.23 -4.82 -7.35
C SER A 1092 53.94 -4.94 -5.99
N ALA A 1093 55.15 -5.50 -5.98
CA ALA A 1093 56.01 -5.51 -4.77
C ALA A 1093 56.15 -4.11 -4.14
N ALA A 1094 56.20 -3.08 -4.98
CA ALA A 1094 56.33 -1.68 -4.59
C ALA A 1094 55.09 -1.12 -3.87
N ASP A 1095 53.88 -1.55 -4.25
CA ASP A 1095 52.64 -1.07 -3.62
C ASP A 1095 52.55 -1.54 -2.16
N TRP A 1096 52.91 -2.80 -1.88
CA TRP A 1096 52.90 -3.33 -0.52
C TRP A 1096 54.00 -2.72 0.35
N GLU A 1097 55.23 -2.60 -0.15
CA GLU A 1097 56.33 -1.99 0.60
C GLU A 1097 56.00 -0.56 1.01
N THR A 1098 55.27 0.19 0.17
CA THR A 1098 54.82 1.54 0.49
C THR A 1098 53.80 1.55 1.63
N ILE A 1099 52.76 0.71 1.55
CA ILE A 1099 51.72 0.60 2.58
C ILE A 1099 52.33 0.15 3.92
N LEU A 1100 53.22 -0.84 3.88
CA LEU A 1100 53.87 -1.40 5.05
C LEU A 1100 54.84 -0.38 5.68
N SER A 1101 55.58 0.37 4.85
CA SER A 1101 56.43 1.49 5.31
C SER A 1101 55.62 2.60 5.97
N GLN A 1102 54.44 2.94 5.44
CA GLN A 1102 53.53 3.91 6.05
C GLN A 1102 52.97 3.41 7.38
N ALA A 1103 52.53 2.16 7.45
CA ALA A 1103 52.03 1.54 8.68
C ALA A 1103 53.11 1.44 9.77
N ILE A 1104 54.36 1.18 9.40
CA ILE A 1104 55.51 1.21 10.32
C ILE A 1104 55.82 2.63 10.79
N LYS A 1105 55.72 3.62 9.89
CA LYS A 1105 56.01 5.02 10.22
C LYS A 1105 54.95 5.64 11.14
N GLU A 1106 53.67 5.34 10.90
CA GLU A 1106 52.53 5.92 11.61
C GLU A 1106 51.60 4.82 12.18
N PRO A 1107 52.07 3.96 13.10
CA PRO A 1107 51.33 2.77 13.52
C PRO A 1107 50.05 3.06 14.31
N ASN A 1108 49.88 4.30 14.78
CA ASN A 1108 48.67 4.76 15.43
C ASN A 1108 47.52 5.07 14.44
N ASP A 1109 47.84 5.29 13.17
CA ASP A 1109 46.88 5.68 12.13
C ASP A 1109 46.27 4.47 11.40
N TYR A 1110 46.67 3.25 11.76
CA TYR A 1110 46.19 2.01 11.15
C TYR A 1110 45.73 0.98 12.19
N VAL A 1111 44.88 0.07 11.73
CA VAL A 1111 44.47 -1.14 12.44
C VAL A 1111 44.55 -2.32 11.47
N LEU A 1112 45.14 -3.43 11.92
CA LEU A 1112 45.21 -4.66 11.14
C LEU A 1112 44.10 -5.59 11.61
N LYS A 1113 43.20 -5.93 10.69
CA LYS A 1113 42.03 -6.75 10.96
C LYS A 1113 42.18 -8.13 10.31
N PRO A 1114 42.10 -9.24 11.06
CA PRO A 1114 42.02 -10.57 10.46
C PRO A 1114 40.66 -10.77 9.78
N LEU A 1115 40.55 -11.79 8.95
CA LEU A 1115 39.31 -12.15 8.24
C LEU A 1115 38.23 -12.78 9.14
N ARG A 1116 38.52 -12.99 10.42
CA ARG A 1116 37.59 -13.57 11.40
C ARG A 1116 36.44 -12.61 11.72
N GLU A 1117 35.25 -13.18 11.90
CA GLU A 1117 34.09 -12.46 12.46
C GLU A 1117 34.07 -12.56 14.00
N GLY A 1118 33.50 -11.54 14.64
CA GLY A 1118 33.55 -11.35 16.09
C GLY A 1118 34.57 -10.29 16.52
N GLY A 1119 34.27 -9.57 17.62
CA GLY A 1119 35.21 -8.61 18.21
C GLY A 1119 36.23 -9.35 19.09
N GLY A 1120 37.49 -8.89 19.15
CA GLY A 1120 38.53 -9.62 19.90
C GLY A 1120 39.88 -9.75 19.20
N HIS A 1121 39.94 -9.49 17.88
CA HIS A 1121 40.97 -10.05 17.02
C HIS A 1121 41.80 -9.00 16.28
N ASN A 1122 41.59 -7.71 16.52
CA ASN A 1122 42.30 -6.67 15.78
C ASN A 1122 43.67 -6.40 16.39
N PHE A 1123 44.67 -6.16 15.54
CA PHE A 1123 46.03 -5.79 15.97
C PHE A 1123 46.24 -4.30 15.80
N TYR A 1124 46.86 -3.69 16.80
CA TYR A 1124 47.12 -2.25 16.89
C TYR A 1124 48.59 -2.02 17.19
N GLN A 1125 49.13 -0.89 16.73
CA GLN A 1125 50.45 -0.39 17.14
C GLN A 1125 51.55 -1.45 16.99
N ASP A 1126 52.35 -1.69 18.02
CA ASP A 1126 53.50 -2.59 17.99
C ASP A 1126 53.09 -4.04 17.66
N ASN A 1127 51.97 -4.52 18.19
CA ASN A 1127 51.46 -5.88 17.92
C ASN A 1127 51.13 -6.08 16.43
N MET A 1128 50.64 -5.02 15.76
CA MET A 1128 50.41 -5.05 14.31
C MET A 1128 51.73 -5.10 13.54
N ILE A 1129 52.72 -4.30 13.93
CA ILE A 1129 54.03 -4.27 13.27
C ILE A 1129 54.75 -5.61 13.44
N GLU A 1130 54.75 -6.16 14.65
CA GLU A 1130 55.38 -7.45 14.97
C GLU A 1130 54.78 -8.57 14.13
N LEU A 1131 53.45 -8.64 14.04
CA LEU A 1131 52.75 -9.64 13.23
C LEU A 1131 53.03 -9.48 11.73
N LEU A 1132 53.00 -8.24 11.19
CA LEU A 1132 53.30 -8.00 9.78
C LEU A 1132 54.74 -8.38 9.42
N LYS A 1133 55.69 -8.17 10.34
CA LYS A 1133 57.09 -8.58 10.18
C LYS A 1133 57.28 -10.09 10.26
N SER A 1134 56.55 -10.77 11.15
CA SER A 1134 56.68 -12.23 11.33
C SER A 1134 55.99 -13.03 10.23
N CYS A 1135 54.88 -12.53 9.67
CA CYS A 1135 54.08 -13.27 8.69
C CYS A 1135 54.81 -13.42 7.34
N GLY A 1136 54.75 -14.63 6.78
CA GLY A 1136 55.13 -14.87 5.38
C GLY A 1136 54.14 -14.25 4.39
N PRO A 1137 54.48 -14.14 3.08
CA PRO A 1137 53.60 -13.52 2.07
C PRO A 1137 52.19 -14.13 2.01
N THR A 1138 52.07 -15.45 2.15
CA THR A 1138 50.77 -16.15 2.15
C THR A 1138 49.97 -15.88 3.41
N GLU A 1139 50.59 -15.88 4.60
CA GLU A 1139 49.90 -15.63 5.87
C GLU A 1139 49.33 -14.21 5.95
N ARG A 1140 50.01 -13.22 5.35
CA ARG A 1140 49.54 -11.83 5.30
C ARG A 1140 48.20 -11.68 4.58
N GLN A 1141 47.87 -12.57 3.66
CA GLN A 1141 46.60 -12.57 2.92
C GLN A 1141 45.38 -12.74 3.82
N ALA A 1142 45.58 -13.31 5.01
CA ALA A 1142 44.55 -13.45 6.03
C ALA A 1142 44.22 -12.15 6.80
N TYR A 1143 44.80 -11.02 6.39
CA TYR A 1143 44.64 -9.73 7.06
C TYR A 1143 44.30 -8.59 6.09
N ILE A 1144 43.59 -7.59 6.61
CA ILE A 1144 43.31 -6.33 5.95
C ILE A 1144 43.81 -5.19 6.84
N LEU A 1145 44.67 -4.33 6.30
CA LEU A 1145 45.08 -3.10 6.95
C LEU A 1145 44.05 -2.01 6.65
N MET A 1146 43.53 -1.34 7.67
CA MET A 1146 42.53 -0.29 7.53
C MET A 1146 43.02 0.97 8.23
N GLU A 1147 42.80 2.14 7.65
CA GLU A 1147 43.02 3.39 8.37
C GLU A 1147 42.14 3.47 9.61
N ARG A 1148 42.72 3.87 10.74
CA ARG A 1148 42.05 3.90 12.03
C ARG A 1148 41.05 5.06 12.05
N ILE A 1149 39.82 4.75 12.44
CA ILE A 1149 38.81 5.78 12.71
C ILE A 1149 39.22 6.53 13.99
N LYS A 1150 39.22 7.86 13.95
CA LYS A 1150 39.56 8.74 15.07
C LYS A 1150 38.29 9.36 15.65
N PRO A 1151 37.62 8.70 16.59
CA PRO A 1151 36.35 9.18 17.11
C PRO A 1151 36.47 10.42 18.00
N PRO A 1152 35.38 11.20 18.13
CA PRO A 1152 35.25 12.16 19.21
C PRO A 1152 35.20 11.45 20.56
N VAL A 1153 36.01 11.96 21.49
CA VAL A 1153 35.99 11.54 22.88
C VAL A 1153 34.94 12.36 23.61
N HIS A 1154 34.03 11.68 24.29
CA HIS A 1154 33.08 12.27 25.22
C HIS A 1154 33.21 11.58 26.57
N THR A 1155 32.41 11.97 27.56
CA THR A 1155 32.44 11.34 28.88
C THR A 1155 31.11 10.71 29.21
N ASN A 1156 31.12 9.48 29.72
CA ASN A 1156 29.93 8.78 30.18
C ASN A 1156 30.26 7.86 31.38
N ILE A 1157 29.22 7.33 32.04
CA ILE A 1157 29.34 6.47 33.22
C ILE A 1157 29.07 5.02 32.82
N PHE A 1158 30.04 4.14 33.07
CA PHE A 1158 29.90 2.72 32.80
C PHE A 1158 29.26 2.01 34.01
N VAL A 1159 28.14 1.34 33.77
CA VAL A 1159 27.47 0.51 34.78
C VAL A 1159 27.84 -0.95 34.52
N LYS A 1160 28.84 -1.43 35.25
CA LYS A 1160 29.37 -2.80 35.17
C LYS A 1160 29.21 -3.52 36.51
N ARG A 1161 29.06 -4.84 36.46
CA ARG A 1161 28.97 -5.68 37.66
C ARG A 1161 30.24 -5.51 38.51
N ASN A 1162 30.07 -5.29 39.81
CA ASN A 1162 31.16 -5.17 40.79
C ASN A 1162 32.20 -4.07 40.48
N THR A 1163 31.86 -3.10 39.63
CA THR A 1163 32.74 -1.96 39.32
C THR A 1163 32.07 -0.68 39.79
N GLU A 1164 32.82 0.20 40.44
CA GLU A 1164 32.32 1.52 40.83
C GLU A 1164 32.01 2.36 39.58
N SER A 1165 30.81 2.93 39.55
CA SER A 1165 30.36 3.80 38.46
C SER A 1165 31.00 5.18 38.57
N LYS A 1166 31.96 5.47 37.70
CA LYS A 1166 32.63 6.77 37.58
C LYS A 1166 32.51 7.33 36.17
N LEU A 1167 32.63 8.65 36.05
CA LEU A 1167 32.67 9.33 34.76
C LEU A 1167 34.02 9.05 34.07
N GLN A 1168 33.98 8.56 32.83
CA GLN A 1168 35.18 8.15 32.09
C GLN A 1168 35.13 8.65 30.65
N ALA A 1169 36.31 8.92 30.08
CA ALA A 1169 36.47 9.21 28.66
C ALA A 1169 36.10 7.98 27.82
N CYS A 1170 35.24 8.18 26.84
CA CYS A 1170 34.67 7.13 26.02
C CYS A 1170 34.42 7.59 24.57
N ASN A 1171 34.26 6.60 23.70
CA ASN A 1171 33.83 6.78 22.32
C ASN A 1171 32.79 5.71 21.96
N SER A 1172 31.97 6.00 20.94
CA SER A 1172 30.80 5.18 20.59
C SER A 1172 30.81 4.69 19.15
N GLU A 1173 30.23 3.50 18.98
CA GLU A 1173 30.01 2.80 17.72
C GLU A 1173 28.50 2.59 17.51
N LEU A 1174 27.96 3.10 16.40
CA LEU A 1174 26.55 3.02 16.03
C LEU A 1174 26.31 1.88 15.04
N GLY A 1175 25.67 0.80 15.48
CA GLY A 1175 25.24 -0.29 14.61
C GLY A 1175 23.83 -0.08 14.10
N VAL A 1176 23.62 -0.04 12.79
CA VAL A 1176 22.30 0.13 12.14
C VAL A 1176 21.85 -1.21 11.57
N PHE A 1177 20.67 -1.68 12.00
CA PHE A 1177 20.11 -2.95 11.54
C PHE A 1177 19.34 -2.80 10.22
N GLY A 1178 19.35 -3.83 9.39
CA GLY A 1178 18.44 -3.99 8.27
C GLY A 1178 18.13 -5.45 8.00
N CYS A 1179 16.96 -5.72 7.42
CA CYS A 1179 16.61 -7.04 6.92
C CYS A 1179 16.25 -7.00 5.44
N LEU A 1180 16.56 -8.08 4.74
CA LEU A 1180 16.22 -8.27 3.33
C LEU A 1180 15.91 -9.75 3.11
N LEU A 1181 14.71 -10.05 2.61
CA LEU A 1181 14.26 -11.39 2.25
C LEU A 1181 14.14 -11.45 0.73
N GLY A 1182 14.69 -12.48 0.10
CA GLY A 1182 14.59 -12.67 -1.34
C GLY A 1182 15.26 -13.96 -1.80
N ASN A 1183 15.23 -14.22 -3.11
CA ASN A 1183 16.00 -15.29 -3.75
C ASN A 1183 17.03 -14.70 -4.71
N MET A 1184 17.65 -15.44 -5.64
CA MET A 1184 18.60 -14.83 -6.59
C MET A 1184 17.94 -13.88 -7.60
N ARG A 1185 16.61 -13.93 -7.71
CA ARG A 1185 15.83 -13.32 -8.79
C ARG A 1185 15.10 -12.05 -8.37
N LYS A 1186 14.61 -11.99 -7.13
CA LYS A 1186 13.81 -10.87 -6.62
C LYS A 1186 13.91 -10.75 -5.10
N ILE A 1187 13.75 -9.52 -4.62
CA ILE A 1187 13.57 -9.19 -3.20
C ILE A 1187 12.08 -9.24 -2.88
N PHE A 1188 11.72 -9.95 -1.82
CA PHE A 1188 10.33 -10.14 -1.36
C PHE A 1188 9.96 -9.13 -0.29
N ASP A 1189 10.89 -8.85 0.63
CA ASP A 1189 10.72 -7.88 1.69
C ASP A 1189 12.05 -7.20 2.02
N GLN A 1190 11.99 -5.94 2.42
CA GLN A 1190 13.13 -5.15 2.84
C GLN A 1190 12.72 -4.17 3.92
N ARG A 1191 13.44 -4.17 5.05
CA ARG A 1191 13.20 -3.25 6.15
C ARG A 1191 14.51 -2.68 6.67
N ILE A 1192 14.44 -1.45 7.14
CA ILE A 1192 15.53 -0.78 7.85
C ILE A 1192 15.14 -0.69 9.31
N GLY A 1193 15.99 -1.22 10.18
CA GLY A 1193 15.84 -1.09 11.62
C GLY A 1193 16.38 0.23 12.14
N THR A 1194 16.29 0.41 13.44
CA THR A 1194 16.91 1.55 14.13
C THR A 1194 18.39 1.25 14.34
N PHE A 1195 18.83 1.18 15.58
CA PHE A 1195 20.23 1.17 15.92
C PHE A 1195 20.47 0.41 17.21
N MET A 1196 21.72 0.05 17.41
CA MET A 1196 22.29 -0.33 18.68
C MET A 1196 23.57 0.48 18.83
N LEU A 1197 23.65 1.29 19.87
CA LEU A 1197 24.85 2.06 20.18
C LEU A 1197 25.67 1.26 21.18
N ARG A 1198 26.97 1.12 20.92
CA ARG A 1198 27.95 0.63 21.90
C ARG A 1198 28.87 1.76 22.28
N THR A 1199 29.24 1.84 23.53
CA THR A 1199 30.22 2.81 24.03
C THR A 1199 31.34 2.05 24.71
N LYS A 1200 32.59 2.35 24.36
CA LYS A 1200 33.81 1.79 24.98
C LYS A 1200 34.65 2.90 25.59
N LEU A 1201 35.50 2.54 26.55
CA LEU A 1201 36.46 3.49 27.11
C LEU A 1201 37.43 3.94 26.01
N ASP A 1202 37.86 5.19 26.04
CA ASP A 1202 38.75 5.72 25.00
C ASP A 1202 40.13 5.05 25.02
N SER A 1203 40.55 4.54 26.19
CA SER A 1203 41.75 3.73 26.37
C SER A 1203 41.66 2.33 25.76
N GLU A 1204 40.46 1.86 25.42
CA GLU A 1204 40.22 0.50 24.90
C GLU A 1204 40.14 0.51 23.38
N ASN A 1205 41.01 -0.27 22.75
CA ASN A 1205 41.00 -0.40 21.30
C ASN A 1205 39.77 -1.17 20.79
N GLU A 1206 39.27 -2.15 21.56
CA GLU A 1206 38.20 -3.05 21.15
C GLU A 1206 36.87 -2.81 21.86
N GLY A 1207 35.77 -2.85 21.09
CA GLY A 1207 34.40 -2.61 21.55
C GLY A 1207 33.60 -3.87 21.91
N GLY A 1208 34.27 -4.96 22.31
CA GLY A 1208 33.61 -6.23 22.61
C GLY A 1208 32.74 -6.17 23.87
N LEU A 1209 31.41 -6.05 23.71
CA LEU A 1209 30.48 -6.07 24.85
C LEU A 1209 30.65 -7.32 25.72
N MET A 1210 30.78 -8.49 25.09
CA MET A 1210 30.90 -9.77 25.79
C MET A 1210 32.30 -10.02 26.39
N HIS A 1211 33.30 -9.24 25.98
CA HIS A 1211 34.62 -9.18 26.59
C HIS A 1211 34.67 -8.20 27.78
N GLY A 1212 33.56 -7.49 28.05
CA GLY A 1212 33.46 -6.55 29.16
C GLY A 1212 34.14 -5.21 28.90
N THR A 1213 34.61 -4.92 27.68
CA THR A 1213 35.27 -3.64 27.36
C THR A 1213 34.24 -2.54 27.05
N ALA A 1214 33.18 -2.87 26.32
CA ALA A 1214 32.09 -1.94 25.95
C ALA A 1214 30.83 -2.10 26.81
N CYS A 1215 29.90 -1.15 26.67
CA CYS A 1215 28.54 -1.15 27.21
C CYS A 1215 27.52 -0.83 26.10
N VAL A 1216 26.26 -1.27 26.26
CA VAL A 1216 25.16 -0.87 25.38
C VAL A 1216 24.67 0.51 25.80
N ASP A 1217 24.41 1.38 24.83
CA ASP A 1217 24.09 2.78 25.02
C ASP A 1217 22.91 3.22 24.12
N SER A 1218 22.48 4.47 24.19
CA SER A 1218 21.54 5.09 23.24
C SER A 1218 22.05 6.47 22.80
N PRO A 1219 21.92 6.83 21.52
CA PRO A 1219 22.38 8.12 21.04
C PRO A 1219 21.57 9.25 21.67
N PHE A 1220 22.28 10.27 22.13
CA PHE A 1220 21.71 11.56 22.52
C PHE A 1220 21.84 12.52 21.32
N ILE A 1221 20.73 12.81 20.64
CA ILE A 1221 20.72 13.69 19.46
C ILE A 1221 20.70 15.14 19.93
N TYR A 1222 21.78 15.88 19.73
CA TYR A 1222 21.84 17.33 19.98
C TYR A 1222 22.06 18.08 18.67
N ASP A 1223 21.50 19.28 18.57
CA ASP A 1223 21.85 20.21 17.49
C ASP A 1223 23.21 20.83 17.82
N SER A 1224 24.16 20.72 16.90
CA SER A 1224 25.50 21.30 17.00
C SER A 1224 25.53 22.80 16.73
#